data_AF-A0ABD3N155-F1
#
_entry.id   AF-A0ABD3N155-F1
#
_cell.length_a   1.000
_cell.length_b   1.000
_cell.length_c   1.000
_cell.angle_alpha   90.00
_cell.angle_beta   90.00
_cell.angle_gamma   90.00
#
_symmetry.space_group_name_H-M   'P 1'
#
loop_
_entity.id
_entity.type
_entity.pdbx_description
1 polymer ?
#
loop_
_entity_poly.entity_id
_entity_poly.type
_entity_poly.pdbx_seq_one_letter_code
_entity_poly.pdbx_strand_id
1 'polypeptide(L)'
;MASSSSINIHILTTQTAPTSLCIGSGRFLRSVLVPFLSSNEQVAIFQTRGRSLLDYFVDASNGSSDNVDNSSMSYPVDTIDYSGQVSTAQMSICAVGTLGSPPGKQAIQQLLHSSTTNIQVIGVGVTEAGLSSPSNQCMLDLTWILYQLYKQEKYHDEKISIVNTDNVPNNGDVIQSHVLENVQSFETADYFGDMSFMEFIENRVSFLNSMVDRITSARVGSSGMIPSCEPLPEKALVICDPGNDLPSWMRDDVIQKRFGVKIRSHPDELATDISLKLRVANGTHTALAHAMALSSHPNTETLSSNPPFLSYLDSLFESQILCGAMSQGIDKSEVEETWLDWRKRVQHPYFGLSTFFITQNGAAKGGIRLGPTVKALVDGAASDGCDVAENPLSVSMAFAFAAILRFLSPIGKQSTEAKQRGIYVGWLDSHSLEKDVDKERSINESVTYADGLKYNLDAGWYEFRCGCPIEWKSFHSTREVPLPQALAMIGRGCQPSAYMDVIRSYLLSSDGGDLKSVLEGQSVQEEAWRAKIVETFVSAVATLYARMVSGDATIDILNEMIEKQHVFCCGFATSCAALMDGPLPEQTEPNQPLHFRHCPIPNSSRLMSRRVKVDDITSVVLAEVQGQQVIDLHTHLLPPSHGSLCLWGIDELLTYHYLVAEYFMTAPGDMTPDAFYSLSKAKQADIIWDALFVNRSPISEATRGVLTTLSALGLGDHVKSRNLVAIRSFYDGYRKDGLSGAERFSEMAYKLSGVRYAIMTNIPFDSVRLELFHVCHCNGVSLTLQPHWIERITALETKKEGKSHMICLDIEYSNTFKSALRVDPLLAGDRKTIENALKASAYGTSLADARKYLHDWCDTINPEYMMASTPHDFYVQPDGGRLVGVKKTGVNEAALHTPFAFAEVSGIDCNTCDGADDIPSVINEDSDFLVDVLMQVCEERNLPLALKIGAHRAVNPSLLQAGDGMVAFADTASLARLCTRFPKVKFLATFLSRANQHEACVLASKFGNLHIYGCWWYCNNPSIIDEITRMRVEMLGTTFTAQHSDSRVIDQLVYKWSHSRAVIANALAREYVKTSRSGWNFSRQEIRRDVWRMFGGSYEEFMSKVIEA
;
A
#
# COMPACT_ATOMS: atom_id res chain seq x y z
N MET A 1 -33.43 -24.31 -48.71
CA MET A 1 -33.53 -24.19 -50.18
C MET A 1 -34.82 -23.45 -50.52
N ALA A 2 -34.71 -22.17 -50.86
CA ALA A 2 -35.68 -21.42 -51.64
C ALA A 2 -34.82 -20.51 -52.53
N SER A 3 -34.86 -20.76 -53.83
CA SER A 3 -34.12 -20.07 -54.87
C SER A 3 -34.77 -18.72 -55.15
N SER A 4 -34.07 -17.61 -54.87
CA SER A 4 -34.31 -16.32 -55.52
C SER A 4 -33.12 -16.02 -56.43
N SER A 5 -33.43 -15.73 -57.69
CA SER A 5 -32.52 -15.26 -58.71
C SER A 5 -31.80 -13.99 -58.26
N SER A 6 -30.52 -14.09 -57.89
CA SER A 6 -29.68 -12.94 -57.55
C SER A 6 -29.35 -12.15 -58.81
N ILE A 7 -29.99 -10.99 -58.95
CA ILE A 7 -29.65 -9.98 -59.94
C ILE A 7 -28.20 -9.52 -59.66
N ASN A 8 -27.34 -9.53 -60.68
CA ASN A 8 -25.91 -9.14 -60.63
C ASN A 8 -25.73 -7.62 -60.47
N ILE A 9 -26.33 -7.02 -59.44
CA ILE A 9 -26.10 -5.61 -59.08
C ILE A 9 -24.81 -5.53 -58.26
N HIS A 10 -23.87 -4.69 -58.71
CA HIS A 10 -22.58 -4.47 -58.07
C HIS A 10 -22.37 -3.03 -57.59
N ILE A 11 -23.21 -2.10 -58.04
CA ILE A 11 -23.29 -0.71 -57.60
C ILE A 11 -24.74 -0.23 -57.73
N LEU A 12 -25.19 0.65 -56.84
CA LEU A 12 -26.39 1.47 -56.99
C LEU A 12 -25.98 2.94 -56.93
N THR A 13 -26.53 3.77 -57.81
CA THR A 13 -26.22 5.21 -57.91
C THR A 13 -27.51 6.03 -58.05
N THR A 14 -27.53 7.24 -57.48
CA THR A 14 -28.51 8.29 -57.81
C THR A 14 -28.06 9.04 -59.08
N GLN A 15 -28.83 10.04 -59.52
CA GLN A 15 -28.43 10.92 -60.62
C GLN A 15 -27.34 11.94 -60.22
N THR A 16 -26.98 12.03 -58.94
CA THR A 16 -25.98 12.98 -58.43
C THR A 16 -24.59 12.34 -58.34
N ALA A 17 -23.58 13.05 -58.86
CA ALA A 17 -22.21 12.55 -58.85
C ALA A 17 -21.56 12.74 -57.47
N PRO A 18 -20.75 11.77 -56.99
CA PRO A 18 -20.11 11.89 -55.69
C PRO A 18 -19.02 12.96 -55.66
N THR A 19 -18.94 13.65 -54.52
CA THR A 19 -17.83 14.54 -54.14
C THR A 19 -17.01 13.98 -52.98
N SER A 20 -17.55 12.97 -52.29
CA SER A 20 -16.91 12.24 -51.20
C SER A 20 -17.01 10.74 -51.42
N LEU A 21 -15.94 10.02 -51.11
CA LEU A 21 -15.85 8.57 -51.23
C LEU A 21 -15.52 7.94 -49.88
N CYS A 22 -16.30 6.97 -49.41
CA CYS A 22 -15.98 6.23 -48.19
C CYS A 22 -15.71 4.77 -48.52
N ILE A 23 -14.57 4.25 -48.08
CA ILE A 23 -14.24 2.82 -48.17
C ILE A 23 -14.44 2.13 -46.81
N GLY A 24 -15.04 0.95 -46.84
CA GLY A 24 -15.52 0.25 -45.66
C GLY A 24 -16.94 0.64 -45.27
N SER A 25 -17.51 -0.10 -44.32
CA SER A 25 -18.91 0.09 -43.87
C SER A 25 -19.03 0.07 -42.34
N GLY A 26 -17.97 0.48 -41.64
CA GLY A 26 -17.92 0.51 -40.19
C GLY A 26 -19.04 1.36 -39.58
N ARG A 27 -19.45 1.02 -38.34
CA ARG A 27 -20.52 1.73 -37.62
C ARG A 27 -20.15 3.19 -37.35
N PHE A 28 -18.91 3.46 -36.96
CA PHE A 28 -18.46 4.82 -36.71
C PHE A 28 -18.50 5.66 -37.99
N LEU A 29 -17.90 5.18 -39.08
CA LEU A 29 -17.96 5.84 -40.39
C LEU A 29 -19.41 6.19 -40.79
N ARG A 30 -20.34 5.24 -40.66
CA ARG A 30 -21.75 5.44 -41.01
C ARG A 30 -22.56 6.29 -40.03
N SER A 31 -22.09 6.46 -38.80
CA SER A 31 -22.81 7.20 -37.76
C SER A 31 -22.20 8.57 -37.43
N VAL A 32 -21.00 8.88 -37.95
CA VAL A 32 -20.30 10.15 -37.70
C VAL A 32 -19.76 10.76 -38.99
N LEU A 33 -18.79 10.11 -39.67
CA LEU A 33 -18.13 10.70 -40.83
C LEU A 33 -19.08 10.91 -42.02
N VAL A 34 -19.85 9.88 -42.40
CA VAL A 34 -20.81 10.00 -43.51
C VAL A 34 -21.88 11.05 -43.19
N PRO A 35 -22.54 11.06 -42.02
CA PRO A 35 -23.47 12.14 -41.66
C PRO A 35 -22.88 13.55 -41.78
N PHE A 36 -21.62 13.73 -41.38
CA PHE A 36 -20.91 15.01 -41.50
C PHE A 36 -20.66 15.39 -42.96
N LEU A 37 -20.14 14.47 -43.77
CA LEU A 37 -19.89 14.70 -45.21
C LEU A 37 -21.20 14.97 -45.96
N SER A 38 -22.24 14.15 -45.74
CA SER A 38 -23.56 14.30 -46.38
C SER A 38 -24.27 15.62 -46.06
N SER A 39 -23.75 16.45 -45.15
CA SER A 39 -24.30 17.78 -44.86
C SER A 39 -24.08 18.78 -46.00
N ASN A 40 -22.99 18.63 -46.76
CA ASN A 40 -22.61 19.51 -47.88
C ASN A 40 -22.11 18.75 -49.12
N GLU A 41 -21.85 17.45 -49.01
CA GLU A 41 -21.26 16.64 -50.07
C GLU A 41 -22.14 15.46 -50.49
N GLN A 42 -21.90 14.97 -51.71
CA GLN A 42 -22.52 13.77 -52.23
C GLN A 42 -21.63 12.57 -51.91
N VAL A 43 -22.05 11.74 -50.95
CA VAL A 43 -21.22 10.65 -50.40
C VAL A 43 -21.53 9.32 -51.07
N ALA A 44 -20.48 8.62 -51.51
CA ALA A 44 -20.56 7.24 -51.96
C ALA A 44 -19.88 6.28 -50.98
N ILE A 45 -20.44 5.08 -50.74
CA ILE A 45 -19.87 4.09 -49.80
C ILE A 45 -19.55 2.77 -50.51
N PHE A 46 -18.33 2.27 -50.35
CA PHE A 46 -17.88 1.03 -50.98
C PHE A 46 -17.28 0.06 -49.97
N GLN A 47 -17.84 -1.15 -49.88
CA GLN A 47 -17.30 -2.19 -49.02
C GLN A 47 -16.06 -2.84 -49.65
N THR A 48 -14.94 -2.81 -48.94
CA THR A 48 -13.68 -3.46 -49.34
C THR A 48 -13.78 -4.99 -49.32
N ARG A 49 -14.58 -5.54 -48.39
CA ARG A 49 -14.89 -6.97 -48.30
C ARG A 49 -16.39 -7.18 -48.13
N GLY A 50 -16.94 -8.16 -48.85
CA GLY A 50 -18.36 -8.46 -48.84
C GLY A 50 -19.22 -7.43 -49.59
N ARG A 51 -20.53 -7.60 -49.51
CA ARG A 51 -21.54 -6.76 -50.18
C ARG A 51 -22.80 -6.54 -49.32
N SER A 52 -22.71 -6.76 -48.00
CA SER A 52 -23.87 -6.69 -47.09
C SER A 52 -24.56 -5.33 -47.06
N LEU A 53 -23.82 -4.23 -47.20
CA LEU A 53 -24.41 -2.89 -47.28
C LEU A 53 -25.10 -2.67 -48.63
N LEU A 54 -24.48 -3.10 -49.72
CA LEU A 54 -25.12 -3.07 -51.03
C LEU A 54 -26.41 -3.92 -51.03
N ASP A 55 -26.35 -5.12 -50.49
CA ASP A 55 -27.47 -6.05 -50.43
C ASP A 55 -28.62 -5.48 -49.57
N TYR A 56 -28.32 -4.78 -48.48
CA TYR A 56 -29.33 -4.05 -47.72
C TYR A 56 -30.12 -3.04 -48.58
N PHE A 57 -29.45 -2.32 -49.49
CA PHE A 57 -30.13 -1.39 -50.41
C PHE A 57 -30.86 -2.12 -51.55
N VAL A 58 -30.30 -3.22 -52.06
CA VAL A 58 -30.94 -4.05 -53.09
C VAL A 58 -32.23 -4.67 -52.54
N ASP A 59 -32.20 -5.24 -51.34
CA ASP A 59 -33.35 -5.84 -50.68
C ASP A 59 -34.43 -4.79 -50.36
N ALA A 60 -34.02 -3.58 -49.94
CA ALA A 60 -34.95 -2.47 -49.70
C ALA A 60 -35.64 -1.98 -51.00
N SER A 61 -35.06 -2.25 -52.18
CA SER A 61 -35.60 -1.83 -53.48
C SER A 61 -36.56 -2.84 -54.14
N ASN A 62 -36.99 -3.91 -53.44
CA ASN A 62 -37.91 -4.95 -53.92
C ASN A 62 -37.48 -5.67 -55.23
N GLY A 63 -36.20 -5.64 -55.62
CA GLY A 63 -35.66 -6.43 -56.73
C GLY A 63 -36.17 -6.07 -58.14
N SER A 64 -36.84 -4.95 -58.34
CA SER A 64 -37.25 -4.48 -59.67
C SER A 64 -36.17 -3.57 -60.28
N SER A 65 -35.60 -3.97 -61.42
CA SER A 65 -34.55 -3.23 -62.15
C SER A 65 -35.07 -2.06 -63.00
N ASP A 66 -36.38 -1.90 -63.18
CA ASP A 66 -36.88 -1.21 -64.38
C ASP A 66 -37.59 0.13 -64.16
N ASN A 67 -37.71 0.64 -62.93
CA ASN A 67 -38.08 2.05 -62.65
C ASN A 67 -38.16 2.29 -61.14
N VAL A 68 -37.04 2.18 -60.42
CA VAL A 68 -36.93 2.87 -59.14
C VAL A 68 -36.56 4.30 -59.49
N ASP A 69 -37.44 5.25 -59.14
CA ASP A 69 -37.09 6.65 -59.03
C ASP A 69 -35.97 6.75 -57.97
N ASN A 70 -34.71 6.54 -58.39
CA ASN A 70 -33.48 6.54 -57.58
C ASN A 70 -33.13 7.96 -57.11
N SER A 71 -34.16 8.74 -56.75
CA SER A 71 -34.05 10.13 -56.32
C SER A 71 -33.57 10.25 -54.88
N SER A 72 -33.63 9.19 -54.06
CA SER A 72 -33.00 9.15 -52.74
C SER A 72 -32.59 7.75 -52.26
N MET A 73 -31.29 7.54 -51.99
CA MET A 73 -30.80 6.38 -51.23
C MET A 73 -30.42 6.82 -49.82
N SER A 74 -30.99 6.19 -48.79
CA SER A 74 -30.63 6.48 -47.40
C SER A 74 -30.61 5.24 -46.52
N TYR A 75 -29.85 5.28 -45.44
CA TYR A 75 -29.86 4.25 -44.39
C TYR A 75 -30.13 4.86 -43.01
N PRO A 76 -30.79 4.12 -42.11
CA PRO A 76 -31.08 4.60 -40.76
C PRO A 76 -29.85 4.57 -39.86
N VAL A 77 -29.74 5.57 -38.98
CA VAL A 77 -28.85 5.59 -37.82
C VAL A 77 -29.69 5.87 -36.58
N ASP A 78 -29.65 4.98 -35.60
CA ASP A 78 -30.36 5.13 -34.35
C ASP A 78 -29.52 5.89 -33.33
N THR A 79 -30.13 6.85 -32.66
CA THR A 79 -29.59 7.52 -31.48
C THR A 79 -30.54 7.27 -30.32
N ILE A 80 -30.06 6.59 -29.28
CA ILE A 80 -30.80 6.36 -28.05
C ILE A 80 -30.49 7.51 -27.11
N ASP A 81 -31.50 8.24 -26.64
CA ASP A 81 -31.29 9.31 -25.67
C ASP A 81 -31.27 8.81 -24.21
N TYR A 82 -30.96 9.71 -23.29
CA TYR A 82 -30.90 9.40 -21.86
C TYR A 82 -32.26 9.03 -21.23
N SER A 83 -33.38 9.24 -21.93
CA SER A 83 -34.72 8.77 -21.53
C SER A 83 -35.04 7.37 -22.06
N GLY A 84 -34.18 6.82 -22.93
CA GLY A 84 -34.37 5.54 -23.62
C GLY A 84 -35.15 5.68 -24.92
N GLN A 85 -35.53 6.90 -25.31
CA GLN A 85 -36.21 7.15 -26.57
C GLN A 85 -35.22 6.98 -27.73
N VAL A 86 -35.61 6.19 -28.72
CA VAL A 86 -34.83 5.99 -29.94
C VAL A 86 -35.28 7.00 -30.99
N SER A 87 -34.33 7.81 -31.46
CA SER A 87 -34.49 8.67 -32.63
C SER A 87 -33.74 8.06 -33.81
N THR A 88 -34.38 7.93 -34.96
CA THR A 88 -33.75 7.36 -36.17
C THR A 88 -33.58 8.46 -37.22
N ALA A 89 -32.34 8.75 -37.59
CA ALA A 89 -32.01 9.69 -38.65
C ALA A 89 -31.73 8.93 -39.97
N GLN A 90 -32.27 9.40 -41.09
CA GLN A 90 -32.02 8.81 -42.41
C GLN A 90 -30.85 9.51 -43.09
N MET A 91 -29.76 8.78 -43.31
CA MET A 91 -28.51 9.30 -43.88
C MET A 91 -28.48 9.07 -45.38
N SER A 92 -28.57 10.14 -46.16
CA SER A 92 -28.56 10.08 -47.61
C SER A 92 -27.16 9.85 -48.18
N ILE A 93 -27.07 9.01 -49.20
CA ILE A 93 -25.87 8.72 -50.00
C ILE A 93 -26.22 8.75 -51.49
N CYS A 94 -25.25 9.06 -52.35
CA CYS A 94 -25.45 9.08 -53.80
C CYS A 94 -25.02 7.79 -54.50
N ALA A 95 -24.17 6.96 -53.87
CA ALA A 95 -23.80 5.65 -54.38
C ALA A 95 -23.45 4.64 -53.29
N VAL A 96 -23.73 3.36 -53.54
CA VAL A 96 -23.29 2.24 -52.70
C VAL A 96 -22.82 1.08 -53.57
N GLY A 97 -21.72 0.42 -53.20
CA GLY A 97 -21.22 -0.72 -53.96
C GLY A 97 -20.21 -1.59 -53.20
N THR A 98 -19.56 -2.49 -53.94
CA THR A 98 -18.55 -3.40 -53.40
C THR A 98 -17.26 -3.35 -54.24
N LEU A 99 -16.11 -3.29 -53.56
CA LEU A 99 -14.77 -3.47 -54.12
C LEU A 99 -14.34 -4.96 -54.06
N GLY A 100 -15.11 -5.80 -53.37
CA GLY A 100 -14.79 -7.21 -53.13
C GLY A 100 -14.99 -8.13 -54.33
N SER A 101 -15.43 -7.61 -55.50
CA SER A 101 -15.58 -8.39 -56.73
C SER A 101 -15.03 -7.62 -57.95
N PRO A 102 -14.47 -8.32 -58.96
CA PRO A 102 -13.99 -7.67 -60.17
C PRO A 102 -15.05 -6.81 -60.91
N PRO A 103 -16.31 -7.25 -61.08
CA PRO A 103 -17.35 -6.41 -61.66
C PRO A 103 -17.68 -5.17 -60.82
N GLY A 104 -17.60 -5.28 -59.48
CA GLY A 104 -17.77 -4.13 -58.58
C GLY A 104 -16.65 -3.10 -58.73
N LYS A 105 -15.39 -3.54 -58.80
CA LYS A 105 -14.26 -2.65 -59.11
C LYS A 105 -14.44 -1.95 -60.46
N GLN A 106 -14.87 -2.66 -61.50
CA GLN A 106 -15.11 -2.07 -62.81
C GLN A 106 -16.22 -1.00 -62.77
N ALA A 107 -17.30 -1.25 -62.02
CA ALA A 107 -18.39 -0.28 -61.88
C ALA A 107 -17.94 1.00 -61.13
N ILE A 108 -17.10 0.85 -60.11
CA ILE A 108 -16.52 1.99 -59.39
C ILE A 108 -15.57 2.78 -60.29
N GLN A 109 -14.73 2.09 -61.07
CA GLN A 109 -13.85 2.75 -62.03
C GLN A 109 -14.63 3.64 -63.01
N GLN A 110 -15.74 3.14 -63.56
CA GLN A 110 -16.62 3.93 -64.44
C GLN A 110 -17.18 5.17 -63.73
N LEU A 111 -17.59 5.04 -62.46
CA LEU A 111 -18.09 6.15 -61.66
C LEU A 111 -17.00 7.22 -61.41
N LEU A 112 -15.76 6.81 -61.08
CA LEU A 112 -14.63 7.71 -60.83
C LEU A 112 -14.18 8.46 -62.10
N HIS A 113 -14.22 7.77 -63.25
CA HIS A 113 -13.86 8.34 -64.55
C HIS A 113 -14.97 9.24 -65.15
N SER A 114 -16.16 9.27 -64.56
CA SER A 114 -17.23 10.17 -65.01
C SER A 114 -16.79 11.63 -64.90
N SER A 115 -17.09 12.45 -65.92
CA SER A 115 -16.75 13.88 -65.92
C SER A 115 -17.46 14.69 -64.84
N THR A 116 -18.57 14.17 -64.29
CA THR A 116 -19.37 14.83 -63.25
C THR A 116 -18.89 14.55 -61.83
N THR A 117 -18.08 13.50 -61.62
CA THR A 117 -17.56 13.10 -60.29
C THR A 117 -16.36 13.96 -59.92
N ASN A 118 -16.29 14.52 -58.70
CA ASN A 118 -15.12 15.26 -58.21
C ASN A 118 -14.83 14.94 -56.74
N ILE A 119 -14.04 13.89 -56.47
CA ILE A 119 -13.72 13.44 -55.12
C ILE A 119 -12.73 14.39 -54.44
N GLN A 120 -13.14 14.98 -53.32
CA GLN A 120 -12.32 15.86 -52.48
C GLN A 120 -11.89 15.18 -51.18
N VAL A 121 -12.75 14.32 -50.61
CA VAL A 121 -12.49 13.60 -49.36
C VAL A 121 -12.69 12.10 -49.56
N ILE A 122 -11.74 11.31 -49.05
CA ILE A 122 -11.85 9.86 -48.94
C ILE A 122 -11.88 9.43 -47.48
N GLY A 123 -13.02 8.94 -47.02
CA GLY A 123 -13.19 8.35 -45.70
C GLY A 123 -12.73 6.89 -45.65
N VAL A 124 -11.91 6.53 -44.67
CA VAL A 124 -11.43 5.16 -44.46
C VAL A 124 -12.06 4.59 -43.19
N GLY A 125 -12.95 3.61 -43.35
CA GLY A 125 -13.77 3.00 -42.30
C GLY A 125 -13.46 1.54 -42.05
N VAL A 126 -12.22 1.26 -41.64
CA VAL A 126 -11.76 -0.08 -41.25
C VAL A 126 -11.28 -0.13 -39.82
N THR A 127 -11.30 -1.31 -39.22
CA THR A 127 -10.72 -1.57 -37.90
C THR A 127 -9.19 -1.51 -37.96
N GLU A 128 -8.51 -1.43 -36.81
CA GLU A 128 -7.06 -1.66 -36.67
C GLU A 128 -6.52 -2.82 -37.52
N ALA A 129 -7.22 -3.97 -37.56
CA ALA A 129 -6.83 -5.11 -38.40
C ALA A 129 -6.76 -4.77 -39.91
N GLY A 130 -7.56 -3.83 -40.38
CA GLY A 130 -7.54 -3.31 -41.76
C GLY A 130 -6.36 -2.41 -42.07
N LEU A 131 -5.70 -1.86 -41.05
CA LEU A 131 -4.52 -0.97 -41.14
C LEU A 131 -3.21 -1.69 -40.77
N SER A 132 -3.28 -2.98 -40.44
CA SER A 132 -2.14 -3.76 -39.90
C SER A 132 -0.98 -4.00 -40.88
N SER A 133 -1.20 -3.86 -42.19
CA SER A 133 -0.20 -4.17 -43.22
C SER A 133 -0.54 -3.51 -44.55
N PRO A 134 0.47 -3.17 -45.38
CA PRO A 134 0.27 -2.67 -46.75
C PRO A 134 -0.45 -3.70 -47.63
N SER A 135 -0.24 -5.00 -47.38
CA SER A 135 -0.87 -6.11 -48.10
C SER A 135 -2.34 -6.34 -47.75
N ASN A 136 -2.88 -5.60 -46.77
CA ASN A 136 -4.28 -5.71 -46.43
C ASN A 136 -5.16 -5.24 -47.61
N GLN A 137 -6.21 -6.00 -47.91
CA GLN A 137 -7.13 -5.69 -49.02
C GLN A 137 -7.63 -4.24 -49.00
N CYS A 138 -7.89 -3.67 -47.82
CA CYS A 138 -8.32 -2.27 -47.74
C CYS A 138 -7.25 -1.29 -48.23
N MET A 139 -5.98 -1.51 -47.89
CA MET A 139 -4.89 -0.64 -48.32
C MET A 139 -4.65 -0.79 -49.82
N LEU A 140 -4.71 -2.02 -50.33
CA LEU A 140 -4.65 -2.30 -51.78
C LEU A 140 -5.80 -1.63 -52.54
N ASP A 141 -7.02 -1.69 -52.01
CA ASP A 141 -8.19 -1.06 -52.62
C ASP A 141 -8.10 0.47 -52.59
N LEU A 142 -7.59 1.05 -51.49
CA LEU A 142 -7.33 2.48 -51.37
C LEU A 142 -6.28 2.94 -52.40
N THR A 143 -5.13 2.27 -52.48
CA THR A 143 -4.10 2.57 -53.48
C THR A 143 -4.65 2.44 -54.90
N TRP A 144 -5.45 1.40 -55.17
CA TRP A 144 -6.08 1.21 -56.47
C TRP A 144 -7.07 2.33 -56.82
N ILE A 145 -7.88 2.81 -55.86
CA ILE A 145 -8.77 3.97 -56.06
C ILE A 145 -7.96 5.21 -56.38
N LEU A 146 -6.91 5.50 -55.61
CA LEU A 146 -6.04 6.65 -55.84
C LEU A 146 -5.37 6.58 -57.22
N TYR A 147 -5.01 5.38 -57.68
CA TYR A 147 -4.51 5.17 -59.04
C TYR A 147 -5.57 5.45 -60.12
N GLN A 148 -6.85 5.14 -59.89
CA GLN A 148 -7.92 5.53 -60.83
C GLN A 148 -8.14 7.05 -60.86
N LEU A 149 -8.01 7.73 -59.72
CA LEU A 149 -8.11 9.20 -59.65
C LEU A 149 -6.91 9.85 -60.35
N TYR A 150 -5.69 9.34 -60.13
CA TYR A 150 -4.49 9.77 -60.84
C TYR A 150 -4.63 9.74 -62.37
N LYS A 151 -5.37 8.75 -62.91
CA LYS A 151 -5.63 8.65 -64.36
C LYS A 151 -6.57 9.73 -64.94
N GLN A 152 -7.12 10.62 -64.11
CA GLN A 152 -8.02 11.68 -64.53
C GLN A 152 -7.36 13.06 -64.27
N GLU A 153 -7.10 13.82 -65.33
CA GLU A 153 -6.40 15.12 -65.27
C GLU A 153 -7.02 16.11 -64.26
N LYS A 154 -8.35 16.08 -64.07
CA LYS A 154 -9.07 16.96 -63.13
C LYS A 154 -8.60 16.89 -61.67
N TYR A 155 -7.96 15.79 -61.25
CA TYR A 155 -7.43 15.64 -59.88
C TYR A 155 -5.98 16.09 -59.74
N HIS A 156 -5.33 16.55 -60.80
CA HIS A 156 -3.93 16.97 -60.77
C HIS A 156 -3.74 18.39 -60.22
N ASP A 157 -4.82 19.15 -59.98
CA ASP A 157 -4.77 20.53 -59.50
C ASP A 157 -5.26 20.69 -58.04
N GLU A 158 -6.31 19.96 -57.65
CA GLU A 158 -6.90 19.99 -56.30
C GLU A 158 -6.29 18.90 -55.40
N LYS A 159 -6.31 19.11 -54.08
CA LYS A 159 -5.88 18.10 -53.10
C LYS A 159 -7.04 17.17 -52.71
N ILE A 160 -6.70 15.90 -52.48
CA ILE A 160 -7.60 14.87 -51.97
C ILE A 160 -7.21 14.58 -50.52
N SER A 161 -8.17 14.74 -49.60
CA SER A 161 -7.94 14.47 -48.17
C SER A 161 -8.41 13.08 -47.78
N ILE A 162 -7.53 12.30 -47.15
CA ILE A 162 -7.85 10.98 -46.58
C ILE A 162 -8.14 11.14 -45.09
N VAL A 163 -9.35 10.75 -44.65
CA VAL A 163 -9.77 10.83 -43.25
C VAL A 163 -10.04 9.43 -42.71
N ASN A 164 -9.28 9.01 -41.72
CA ASN A 164 -9.48 7.73 -41.06
C ASN A 164 -10.55 7.80 -39.95
N THR A 165 -11.18 6.67 -39.63
CA THR A 165 -12.19 6.55 -38.57
C THR A 165 -11.89 5.45 -37.54
N ASP A 166 -10.60 5.14 -37.34
CA ASP A 166 -10.10 4.25 -36.29
C ASP A 166 -9.09 4.99 -35.38
N ASN A 167 -8.79 4.45 -34.20
CA ASN A 167 -7.89 5.06 -33.22
C ASN A 167 -6.48 4.46 -33.21
N VAL A 168 -6.04 3.86 -34.32
CA VAL A 168 -4.62 3.52 -34.52
C VAL A 168 -3.79 4.81 -34.36
N PRO A 169 -2.74 4.83 -33.53
CA PRO A 169 -1.85 5.98 -33.40
C PRO A 169 -1.27 6.37 -34.76
N ASN A 170 -1.21 7.68 -35.05
CA ASN A 170 -0.69 8.21 -36.31
C ASN A 170 -1.32 7.53 -37.55
N ASN A 171 -2.63 7.31 -37.51
CA ASN A 171 -3.34 6.55 -38.55
C ASN A 171 -3.21 7.10 -39.97
N GLY A 172 -3.08 8.42 -40.14
CA GLY A 172 -2.80 9.06 -41.43
C GLY A 172 -1.42 8.66 -41.95
N ASP A 173 -0.39 8.79 -41.10
CA ASP A 173 0.99 8.44 -41.45
C ASP A 173 1.15 6.94 -41.76
N VAL A 174 0.44 6.08 -41.01
CA VAL A 174 0.39 4.64 -41.24
C VAL A 174 -0.22 4.33 -42.61
N ILE A 175 -1.36 4.95 -42.94
CA ILE A 175 -2.00 4.76 -44.25
C ILE A 175 -1.09 5.30 -45.37
N GLN A 176 -0.47 6.46 -45.20
CA GLN A 176 0.46 7.03 -46.17
C GLN A 176 1.61 6.05 -46.46
N SER A 177 2.23 5.52 -45.41
CA SER A 177 3.34 4.56 -45.53
C SER A 177 2.93 3.32 -46.31
N HIS A 178 1.75 2.75 -45.99
CA HIS A 178 1.21 1.57 -46.69
C HIS A 178 0.88 1.85 -48.15
N VAL A 179 0.31 3.04 -48.45
CA VAL A 179 -0.01 3.43 -49.82
C VAL A 179 1.26 3.63 -50.63
N LEU A 180 2.28 4.31 -50.09
CA LEU A 180 3.57 4.52 -50.76
C LEU A 180 4.29 3.20 -51.06
N GLU A 181 4.22 2.21 -50.17
CA GLU A 181 4.75 0.87 -50.44
C GLU A 181 3.98 0.18 -51.60
N ASN A 182 2.66 0.28 -51.60
CA ASN A 182 1.82 -0.33 -52.64
C ASN A 182 1.97 0.35 -54.00
N VAL A 183 2.27 1.66 -54.06
CA VAL A 183 2.47 2.43 -55.32
C VAL A 183 3.52 1.77 -56.21
N GLN A 184 4.57 1.18 -55.62
CA GLN A 184 5.64 0.49 -56.35
C GLN A 184 5.12 -0.65 -57.24
N SER A 185 3.99 -1.27 -56.88
CA SER A 185 3.37 -2.34 -57.69
C SER A 185 2.55 -1.85 -58.88
N PHE A 186 2.32 -0.53 -58.99
CA PHE A 186 1.62 0.11 -60.10
C PHE A 186 2.59 0.76 -61.10
N GLU A 187 3.87 0.88 -60.76
CA GLU A 187 4.91 1.47 -61.61
C GLU A 187 5.48 0.46 -62.62
N THR A 188 4.98 0.53 -63.86
CA THR A 188 5.71 0.08 -65.06
C THR A 188 5.58 1.13 -66.16
N ALA A 189 6.32 2.23 -66.04
CA ALA A 189 6.64 3.18 -67.13
C ALA A 189 5.49 3.94 -67.86
N ASP A 190 4.30 4.07 -67.27
CA ASP A 190 3.21 4.91 -67.83
C ASP A 190 3.10 6.25 -67.07
N TYR A 191 3.63 7.33 -67.66
CA TYR A 191 3.33 8.70 -67.24
C TYR A 191 1.94 9.11 -67.76
N PHE A 192 1.09 9.62 -66.88
CA PHE A 192 -0.14 10.32 -67.27
C PHE A 192 0.04 11.82 -67.03
N GLY A 193 0.24 12.59 -68.11
CA GLY A 193 0.63 14.00 -68.03
C GLY A 193 2.10 14.20 -67.63
N ASP A 194 2.39 15.23 -66.83
CA ASP A 194 3.73 15.63 -66.37
C ASP A 194 4.11 15.09 -64.97
N MET A 195 3.24 14.28 -64.33
CA MET A 195 3.38 13.83 -62.95
C MET A 195 3.32 12.30 -62.86
N SER A 196 4.23 11.67 -62.11
CA SER A 196 4.18 10.24 -61.80
C SER A 196 3.10 9.93 -60.76
N PHE A 197 2.69 8.65 -60.63
CA PHE A 197 1.73 8.27 -59.59
C PHE A 197 2.29 8.52 -58.18
N MET A 198 3.59 8.33 -57.97
CA MET A 198 4.25 8.63 -56.70
C MET A 198 4.19 10.13 -56.38
N GLU A 199 4.56 11.00 -57.32
CA GLU A 199 4.46 12.45 -57.16
C GLU A 199 3.01 12.92 -56.94
N PHE A 200 2.03 12.24 -57.52
CA PHE A 200 0.61 12.51 -57.26
C PHE A 200 0.24 12.21 -55.81
N ILE A 201 0.65 11.05 -55.28
CA ILE A 201 0.40 10.71 -53.86
C ILE A 201 1.08 11.73 -52.93
N GLU A 202 2.33 12.10 -53.20
CA GLU A 202 3.10 13.00 -52.33
C GLU A 202 2.60 14.45 -52.36
N ASN A 203 2.18 14.96 -53.53
CA ASN A 203 1.83 16.37 -53.69
C ASN A 203 0.32 16.64 -53.67
N ARG A 204 -0.51 15.66 -54.03
CA ARG A 204 -1.97 15.84 -54.22
C ARG A 204 -2.83 15.06 -53.24
N VAL A 205 -2.27 14.15 -52.45
CA VAL A 205 -3.03 13.38 -51.45
C VAL A 205 -2.54 13.71 -50.04
N SER A 206 -3.45 14.18 -49.20
CA SER A 206 -3.17 14.50 -47.80
C SER A 206 -3.72 13.42 -46.89
N PHE A 207 -2.84 12.75 -46.15
CA PHE A 207 -3.21 11.69 -45.21
C PHE A 207 -3.35 12.28 -43.80
N LEU A 208 -4.59 12.51 -43.38
CA LEU A 208 -4.86 13.27 -42.15
C LEU A 208 -4.96 12.34 -40.95
N ASN A 209 -4.18 12.65 -39.92
CA ASN A 209 -4.28 11.97 -38.63
C ASN A 209 -5.57 12.34 -37.93
N SER A 210 -6.25 11.35 -37.34
CA SER A 210 -7.55 11.55 -36.70
C SER A 210 -7.74 10.76 -35.40
N MET A 211 -8.71 11.19 -34.59
CA MET A 211 -9.19 10.50 -33.40
C MET A 211 -10.72 10.40 -33.43
N VAL A 212 -11.28 9.27 -33.02
CA VAL A 212 -12.73 9.04 -32.99
C VAL A 212 -13.23 8.66 -31.60
N ASP A 213 -14.23 9.36 -31.07
CA ASP A 213 -14.73 9.15 -29.70
C ASP A 213 -16.26 9.13 -29.60
N ARG A 214 -16.88 8.02 -30.02
CA ARG A 214 -18.32 7.78 -29.85
C ARG A 214 -18.60 6.33 -29.55
N ILE A 215 -19.44 6.07 -28.56
CA ILE A 215 -19.92 4.72 -28.25
C ILE A 215 -20.91 4.31 -29.34
N THR A 216 -20.61 3.22 -30.03
CA THR A 216 -21.44 2.69 -31.12
C THR A 216 -21.75 1.21 -30.90
N SER A 217 -23.00 0.85 -31.19
CA SER A 217 -23.58 -0.48 -31.17
C SER A 217 -24.37 -0.71 -32.47
N ALA A 218 -25.19 -1.75 -32.55
CA ALA A 218 -26.09 -1.98 -33.66
C ALA A 218 -27.50 -2.30 -33.15
N ARG A 219 -28.52 -1.94 -33.93
CA ARG A 219 -29.90 -2.31 -33.62
C ARG A 219 -30.02 -3.82 -33.52
N VAL A 220 -30.63 -4.30 -32.44
CA VAL A 220 -30.91 -5.73 -32.23
C VAL A 220 -31.70 -6.28 -33.42
N GLY A 221 -31.30 -7.43 -33.94
CA GLY A 221 -31.94 -8.06 -35.11
C GLY A 221 -31.55 -7.47 -36.47
N SER A 222 -30.72 -6.43 -36.54
CA SER A 222 -30.27 -5.82 -37.82
C SER A 222 -29.02 -6.46 -38.43
N SER A 223 -28.45 -7.50 -37.81
CA SER A 223 -27.18 -8.09 -38.24
C SER A 223 -26.02 -7.10 -38.38
N GLY A 224 -26.01 -6.03 -37.57
CA GLY A 224 -24.99 -4.97 -37.64
C GLY A 224 -25.24 -3.91 -38.73
N MET A 225 -26.31 -4.05 -39.51
CA MET A 225 -26.59 -3.15 -40.64
C MET A 225 -27.09 -1.79 -40.21
N ILE A 226 -27.74 -1.64 -39.06
CA ILE A 226 -28.24 -0.35 -38.59
C ILE A 226 -27.39 0.08 -37.39
N PRO A 227 -26.51 1.09 -37.54
CA PRO A 227 -25.76 1.64 -36.41
C PRO A 227 -26.72 2.19 -35.36
N SER A 228 -26.42 1.90 -34.10
CA SER A 228 -27.09 2.49 -32.94
C SER A 228 -26.04 3.14 -32.05
N CYS A 229 -26.28 4.37 -31.61
CA CYS A 229 -25.29 5.17 -30.91
C CYS A 229 -25.91 5.88 -29.71
N GLU A 230 -25.05 6.31 -28.80
CA GLU A 230 -25.36 7.34 -27.81
C GLU A 230 -25.60 8.71 -28.49
N PRO A 231 -26.16 9.70 -27.77
CA PRO A 231 -26.24 11.08 -28.25
C PRO A 231 -24.86 11.59 -28.68
N LEU A 232 -24.83 12.36 -29.76
CA LEU A 232 -23.58 12.78 -30.39
C LEU A 232 -22.72 13.61 -29.41
N PRO A 233 -21.48 13.17 -29.11
CA PRO A 233 -20.55 13.93 -28.26
C PRO A 233 -20.03 15.20 -28.95
N GLU A 234 -19.54 16.16 -28.17
CA GLU A 234 -18.96 17.39 -28.71
C GLU A 234 -17.71 17.15 -29.57
N LYS A 235 -16.88 16.17 -29.18
CA LYS A 235 -15.69 15.74 -29.90
C LYS A 235 -15.84 14.28 -30.36
N ALA A 236 -16.77 14.00 -31.26
CA ALA A 236 -16.94 12.67 -31.84
C ALA A 236 -15.81 12.31 -32.83
N LEU A 237 -15.35 13.26 -33.65
CA LEU A 237 -14.25 13.07 -34.61
C LEU A 237 -13.32 14.29 -34.57
N VAL A 238 -12.03 14.07 -34.33
CA VAL A 238 -11.00 15.11 -34.40
C VAL A 238 -10.09 14.79 -35.58
N ILE A 239 -9.80 15.78 -36.43
CA ILE A 239 -8.93 15.65 -37.60
C ILE A 239 -7.82 16.69 -37.49
N CYS A 240 -6.56 16.29 -37.62
CA CYS A 240 -5.45 17.21 -37.71
C CYS A 240 -5.17 17.51 -39.20
N ASP A 241 -5.29 18.79 -39.57
CA ASP A 241 -5.05 19.27 -40.93
C ASP A 241 -4.10 20.48 -40.91
N PRO A 242 -2.79 20.24 -40.71
CA PRO A 242 -1.79 21.30 -40.65
C PRO A 242 -1.55 21.97 -42.00
N GLY A 243 -1.86 21.27 -43.11
CA GLY A 243 -1.69 21.77 -44.48
C GLY A 243 -2.82 22.67 -44.97
N ASN A 244 -3.92 22.74 -44.22
CA ASN A 244 -5.16 23.37 -44.65
C ASN A 244 -5.74 22.75 -45.94
N ASP A 245 -5.70 21.42 -46.01
CA ASP A 245 -5.99 20.62 -47.22
C ASP A 245 -7.45 20.16 -47.31
N LEU A 246 -8.19 20.18 -46.19
CA LEU A 246 -9.61 19.88 -46.15
C LEU A 246 -10.45 20.98 -46.84
N PRO A 247 -11.61 20.62 -47.43
CA PRO A 247 -12.56 21.60 -47.95
C PRO A 247 -12.90 22.69 -46.94
N SER A 248 -12.98 23.94 -47.40
CA SER A 248 -13.17 25.12 -46.53
C SER A 248 -14.46 25.04 -45.69
N TRP A 249 -15.52 24.43 -46.22
CA TRP A 249 -16.78 24.24 -45.52
C TRP A 249 -16.65 23.39 -44.26
N MET A 250 -15.68 22.45 -44.21
CA MET A 250 -15.47 21.59 -43.05
C MET A 250 -14.97 22.36 -41.82
N ARG A 251 -14.42 23.57 -42.02
CA ARG A 251 -13.97 24.47 -40.95
C ARG A 251 -15.06 25.35 -40.39
N ASP A 252 -16.29 25.29 -40.91
CA ASP A 252 -17.40 26.04 -40.34
C ASP A 252 -17.73 25.55 -38.92
N ASP A 253 -17.65 26.45 -37.94
CA ASP A 253 -17.85 26.13 -36.51
C ASP A 253 -19.26 25.60 -36.21
N VAL A 254 -20.28 26.06 -36.93
CA VAL A 254 -21.67 25.63 -36.73
C VAL A 254 -21.83 24.20 -37.23
N ILE A 255 -21.24 23.89 -38.39
CA ILE A 255 -21.25 22.53 -38.95
C ILE A 255 -20.44 21.58 -38.07
N GLN A 256 -19.22 21.97 -37.69
CA GLN A 256 -18.36 21.22 -36.77
C GLN A 256 -19.11 20.87 -35.47
N LYS A 257 -19.70 21.88 -34.80
CA LYS A 257 -20.45 21.68 -33.56
C LYS A 257 -21.69 20.79 -33.74
N ARG A 258 -22.40 20.92 -34.87
CA ARG A 258 -23.59 20.11 -35.18
C ARG A 258 -23.27 18.62 -35.30
N PHE A 259 -22.09 18.28 -35.79
CA PHE A 259 -21.69 16.91 -36.08
C PHE A 259 -20.61 16.36 -35.14
N GLY A 260 -20.25 17.11 -34.10
CA GLY A 260 -19.21 16.70 -33.15
C GLY A 260 -17.84 16.53 -33.82
N VAL A 261 -17.55 17.32 -34.86
CA VAL A 261 -16.28 17.30 -35.58
C VAL A 261 -15.41 18.46 -35.10
N LYS A 262 -14.12 18.22 -34.89
CA LYS A 262 -13.13 19.26 -34.61
C LYS A 262 -11.95 19.15 -35.55
N ILE A 263 -11.58 20.26 -36.20
CA ILE A 263 -10.38 20.34 -37.02
C ILE A 263 -9.28 21.04 -36.21
N ARG A 264 -8.12 20.41 -36.09
CA ARG A 264 -6.92 20.93 -35.45
C ARG A 264 -5.93 21.37 -36.51
N SER A 265 -5.29 22.51 -36.28
CA SER A 265 -4.27 23.04 -37.19
C SER A 265 -2.86 22.57 -36.81
N HIS A 266 -2.68 22.11 -35.56
CA HIS A 266 -1.38 21.64 -35.07
C HIS A 266 -1.44 20.19 -34.57
N PRO A 267 -0.41 19.36 -34.86
CA PRO A 267 -0.32 18.00 -34.35
C PRO A 267 -0.38 17.89 -32.82
N ASP A 268 0.15 18.88 -32.10
CA ASP A 268 0.15 18.91 -30.62
C ASP A 268 -1.26 19.01 -30.03
N GLU A 269 -2.19 19.67 -30.72
CA GLU A 269 -3.59 19.73 -30.29
C GLU A 269 -4.24 18.35 -30.42
N LEU A 270 -4.00 17.62 -31.52
CA LEU A 270 -4.49 16.26 -31.69
C LEU A 270 -3.84 15.32 -30.66
N ALA A 271 -2.55 15.48 -30.39
CA ALA A 271 -1.86 14.71 -29.36
C ALA A 271 -2.48 14.92 -27.96
N THR A 272 -2.88 16.16 -27.65
CA THR A 272 -3.60 16.51 -26.42
C THR A 272 -4.98 15.84 -26.37
N ASP A 273 -5.77 15.94 -27.45
CA ASP A 273 -7.08 15.28 -27.55
C ASP A 273 -6.96 13.75 -27.40
N ILE A 274 -5.96 13.11 -28.02
CA ILE A 274 -5.68 11.67 -27.90
C ILE A 274 -5.27 11.31 -26.47
N SER A 275 -4.38 12.09 -25.85
CA SER A 275 -3.92 11.87 -24.47
C SER A 275 -5.10 11.92 -23.49
N LEU A 276 -5.94 12.95 -23.60
CA LEU A 276 -7.14 13.11 -22.78
C LEU A 276 -8.09 11.93 -22.95
N LYS A 277 -8.41 11.54 -24.18
CA LYS A 277 -9.27 10.39 -24.43
C LYS A 277 -8.67 9.08 -23.90
N LEU A 278 -7.38 8.83 -24.13
CA LEU A 278 -6.72 7.61 -23.66
C LEU A 278 -6.74 7.50 -22.14
N ARG A 279 -6.46 8.59 -21.43
CA ARG A 279 -6.39 8.63 -19.96
C ARG A 279 -7.77 8.69 -19.33
N VAL A 280 -8.58 9.68 -19.72
CA VAL A 280 -9.89 9.97 -19.11
C VAL A 280 -10.91 8.95 -19.56
N ALA A 281 -11.20 8.84 -20.86
CA ALA A 281 -12.24 7.94 -21.32
C ALA A 281 -11.79 6.47 -21.24
N ASN A 282 -10.76 6.10 -21.98
CA ASN A 282 -10.33 4.71 -22.08
C ASN A 282 -9.70 4.17 -20.79
N GLY A 283 -8.94 4.97 -20.06
CA GLY A 283 -8.30 4.59 -18.80
C GLY A 283 -9.34 4.27 -17.72
N THR A 284 -10.25 5.20 -17.45
CA THR A 284 -11.32 4.98 -16.46
C THR A 284 -12.23 3.81 -16.86
N HIS A 285 -12.58 3.71 -18.14
CA HIS A 285 -13.41 2.61 -18.64
C HIS A 285 -12.74 1.24 -18.50
N THR A 286 -11.42 1.18 -18.72
CA THR A 286 -10.64 -0.05 -18.53
C THR A 286 -10.61 -0.45 -17.07
N ALA A 287 -10.31 0.49 -16.17
CA ALA A 287 -10.31 0.24 -14.73
C ALA A 287 -11.69 -0.25 -14.23
N LEU A 288 -12.75 0.44 -14.67
CA LEU A 288 -14.13 0.13 -14.32
C LEU A 288 -14.58 -1.26 -14.80
N ALA A 289 -14.36 -1.55 -16.09
CA ALA A 289 -14.94 -2.74 -16.72
C ALA A 289 -14.41 -4.04 -16.12
N HIS A 290 -13.15 -4.09 -15.69
CA HIS A 290 -12.58 -5.27 -15.02
C HIS A 290 -13.25 -5.50 -13.66
N ALA A 291 -13.42 -4.45 -12.85
CA ALA A 291 -14.08 -4.55 -11.55
C ALA A 291 -15.56 -4.93 -11.66
N MET A 292 -16.28 -4.34 -12.62
CA MET A 292 -17.68 -4.67 -12.90
C MET A 292 -17.84 -6.10 -13.42
N ALA A 293 -17.01 -6.53 -14.37
CA ALA A 293 -17.07 -7.88 -14.93
C ALA A 293 -16.83 -8.94 -13.85
N LEU A 294 -15.81 -8.78 -13.01
CA LEU A 294 -15.52 -9.69 -11.89
C LEU A 294 -16.66 -9.77 -10.87
N SER A 295 -17.39 -8.67 -10.70
CA SER A 295 -18.55 -8.55 -9.81
C SER A 295 -19.87 -8.94 -10.50
N SER A 296 -19.82 -9.64 -11.63
CA SER A 296 -21.01 -10.14 -12.37
C SER A 296 -21.92 -9.06 -12.97
N HIS A 297 -21.39 -7.86 -13.27
CA HIS A 297 -22.10 -6.81 -13.99
C HIS A 297 -21.70 -6.81 -15.48
N PRO A 298 -22.51 -7.41 -16.39
CA PRO A 298 -22.11 -7.64 -17.77
C PRO A 298 -22.15 -6.40 -18.67
N ASN A 299 -22.81 -5.32 -18.26
CA ASN A 299 -22.99 -4.09 -19.04
C ASN A 299 -22.82 -2.84 -18.17
N THR A 300 -22.28 -1.78 -18.78
CA THR A 300 -22.04 -0.48 -18.11
C THR A 300 -23.32 0.27 -17.72
N GLU A 301 -24.48 -0.04 -18.31
CA GLU A 301 -25.79 0.54 -17.94
C GLU A 301 -26.12 0.39 -16.44
N THR A 302 -25.59 -0.66 -15.81
CA THR A 302 -25.80 -0.91 -14.38
C THR A 302 -25.02 0.03 -13.47
N LEU A 303 -24.06 0.80 -14.00
CA LEU A 303 -23.16 1.67 -13.23
C LEU A 303 -23.92 2.65 -12.33
N SER A 304 -24.96 3.29 -12.87
CA SER A 304 -25.77 4.28 -12.14
C SER A 304 -26.51 3.70 -10.93
N SER A 305 -26.70 2.38 -10.89
CA SER A 305 -27.30 1.65 -9.76
C SER A 305 -26.27 1.04 -8.79
N ASN A 306 -24.97 1.24 -9.03
CA ASN A 306 -23.88 0.65 -8.23
C ASN A 306 -22.90 1.73 -7.76
N PRO A 307 -23.20 2.45 -6.65
CA PRO A 307 -22.40 3.56 -6.15
C PRO A 307 -20.91 3.28 -5.94
N PRO A 308 -20.47 2.09 -5.46
CA PRO A 308 -19.05 1.86 -5.20
C PRO A 308 -18.16 1.99 -6.43
N PHE A 309 -18.65 1.57 -7.60
CA PHE A 309 -17.91 1.70 -8.86
C PHE A 309 -17.79 3.16 -9.31
N LEU A 310 -18.81 3.98 -9.08
CA LEU A 310 -18.77 5.40 -9.38
C LEU A 310 -17.80 6.13 -8.46
N SER A 311 -17.86 5.86 -7.14
CA SER A 311 -16.90 6.44 -6.18
C SER A 311 -15.45 6.08 -6.50
N TYR A 312 -15.22 4.83 -6.95
CA TYR A 312 -13.92 4.41 -7.44
C TYR A 312 -13.49 5.20 -8.69
N LEU A 313 -14.37 5.35 -9.67
CA LEU A 313 -14.08 6.04 -10.92
C LEU A 313 -13.78 7.53 -10.70
N ASP A 314 -14.63 8.20 -9.91
CA ASP A 314 -14.48 9.60 -9.52
C ASP A 314 -13.13 9.81 -8.84
N SER A 315 -12.77 8.93 -7.89
CA SER A 315 -11.50 9.07 -7.21
C SER A 315 -10.29 8.72 -8.08
N LEU A 316 -10.35 7.70 -8.94
CA LEU A 316 -9.27 7.41 -9.89
C LEU A 316 -9.03 8.62 -10.82
N PHE A 317 -10.11 9.27 -11.27
CA PHE A 317 -10.00 10.50 -12.04
C PHE A 317 -9.35 11.63 -11.23
N GLU A 318 -9.96 12.01 -10.11
CA GLU A 318 -9.55 13.17 -9.31
C GLU A 318 -8.14 13.03 -8.73
N SER A 319 -7.80 11.85 -8.19
CA SER A 319 -6.55 11.65 -7.43
C SER A 319 -5.36 11.24 -8.28
N GLN A 320 -5.57 10.79 -9.53
CA GLN A 320 -4.50 10.24 -10.37
C GLN A 320 -4.53 10.78 -11.80
N ILE A 321 -5.64 10.62 -12.53
CA ILE A 321 -5.70 11.00 -13.96
C ILE A 321 -5.62 12.52 -14.13
N LEU A 322 -6.38 13.28 -13.34
CA LEU A 322 -6.37 14.75 -13.37
C LEU A 322 -4.97 15.27 -13.04
N CYS A 323 -4.39 14.81 -11.93
CA CYS A 323 -3.04 15.16 -11.52
C CYS A 323 -1.99 14.80 -12.58
N GLY A 324 -2.08 13.62 -13.17
CA GLY A 324 -1.18 13.17 -14.23
C GLY A 324 -1.29 14.01 -15.50
N ALA A 325 -2.50 14.37 -15.93
CA ALA A 325 -2.70 15.24 -17.09
C ALA A 325 -2.14 16.65 -16.84
N MET A 326 -2.41 17.23 -15.66
CA MET A 326 -1.90 18.54 -15.27
C MET A 326 -0.36 18.57 -15.18
N SER A 327 0.27 17.50 -14.70
CA SER A 327 1.74 17.40 -14.64
C SER A 327 2.42 17.42 -16.03
N GLN A 328 1.65 17.15 -17.10
CA GLN A 328 2.11 17.26 -18.49
C GLN A 328 1.69 18.57 -19.16
N GLY A 329 1.19 19.54 -18.39
CA GLY A 329 0.86 20.87 -18.89
C GLY A 329 -0.51 21.01 -19.55
N ILE A 330 -1.39 20.00 -19.44
CA ILE A 330 -2.78 20.09 -19.93
C ILE A 330 -3.59 20.92 -18.93
N ASP A 331 -4.40 21.87 -19.43
CA ASP A 331 -5.20 22.74 -18.59
C ASP A 331 -6.25 21.96 -17.79
N LYS A 332 -6.39 22.30 -16.50
CA LYS A 332 -7.31 21.62 -15.58
C LYS A 332 -8.75 21.62 -16.10
N SER A 333 -9.21 22.75 -16.65
CA SER A 333 -10.60 22.88 -17.13
C SER A 333 -10.88 21.95 -18.31
N GLU A 334 -9.92 21.79 -19.23
CA GLU A 334 -10.06 20.88 -20.38
C GLU A 334 -10.16 19.41 -19.94
N VAL A 335 -9.38 19.01 -18.93
CA VAL A 335 -9.41 17.66 -18.36
C VAL A 335 -10.76 17.40 -17.65
N GLU A 336 -11.22 18.36 -16.85
CA GLU A 336 -12.50 18.27 -16.13
C GLU A 336 -13.71 18.26 -17.08
N GLU A 337 -13.71 19.08 -18.13
CA GLU A 337 -14.75 19.07 -19.17
C GLU A 337 -14.82 17.72 -19.89
N THR A 338 -13.65 17.18 -20.28
CA THR A 338 -13.56 15.85 -20.91
C THR A 338 -14.12 14.76 -19.98
N TRP A 339 -13.82 14.87 -18.68
CA TRP A 339 -14.34 13.95 -17.68
C TRP A 339 -15.83 14.06 -17.48
N LEU A 340 -16.39 15.27 -17.38
CA LEU A 340 -17.82 15.49 -17.21
C LEU A 340 -18.62 14.95 -18.40
N ASP A 341 -18.13 15.15 -19.62
CA ASP A 341 -18.72 14.55 -20.83
C ASP A 341 -18.66 13.02 -20.77
N TRP A 342 -17.46 12.46 -20.56
CA TRP A 342 -17.26 11.01 -20.54
C TRP A 342 -18.06 10.31 -19.43
N ARG A 343 -18.06 10.89 -18.23
CA ARG A 343 -18.76 10.37 -17.06
C ARG A 343 -20.27 10.27 -17.32
N LYS A 344 -20.85 11.29 -17.94
CA LYS A 344 -22.26 11.27 -18.35
C LYS A 344 -22.55 10.14 -19.33
N ARG A 345 -21.66 9.92 -20.30
CA ARG A 345 -21.78 8.90 -21.35
C ARG A 345 -21.68 7.48 -20.81
N VAL A 346 -20.69 7.19 -19.95
CA VAL A 346 -20.54 5.85 -19.35
C VAL A 346 -21.69 5.50 -18.39
N GLN A 347 -22.37 6.51 -17.85
CA GLN A 347 -23.57 6.36 -17.00
C GLN A 347 -24.89 6.23 -17.77
N HIS A 348 -24.85 6.15 -19.10
CA HIS A 348 -26.06 6.10 -19.92
C HIS A 348 -26.94 4.87 -19.56
N PRO A 349 -28.18 5.08 -19.08
CA PRO A 349 -28.98 4.01 -18.47
C PRO A 349 -29.56 2.99 -19.47
N TYR A 350 -29.62 3.35 -20.76
CA TYR A 350 -30.21 2.54 -21.83
C TYR A 350 -29.23 2.20 -22.97
N PHE A 351 -27.95 2.54 -22.81
CA PHE A 351 -26.95 2.34 -23.86
C PHE A 351 -25.57 2.14 -23.24
N GLY A 352 -25.26 0.88 -22.96
CA GLY A 352 -23.99 0.47 -22.39
C GLY A 352 -23.22 -0.48 -23.29
N LEU A 353 -21.98 -0.70 -22.91
CA LEU A 353 -21.10 -1.66 -23.53
C LEU A 353 -20.92 -2.87 -22.62
N SER A 354 -20.72 -4.03 -23.24
CA SER A 354 -20.41 -5.24 -22.51
C SER A 354 -19.06 -5.11 -21.80
N THR A 355 -19.05 -5.26 -20.47
CA THR A 355 -17.84 -5.21 -19.64
C THR A 355 -16.86 -6.32 -20.03
N PHE A 356 -17.37 -7.52 -20.36
CA PHE A 356 -16.57 -8.62 -20.89
C PHE A 356 -15.93 -8.30 -22.25
N PHE A 357 -16.60 -7.54 -23.12
CA PHE A 357 -16.00 -7.08 -24.37
C PHE A 357 -14.88 -6.05 -24.13
N ILE A 358 -15.12 -5.09 -23.22
CA ILE A 358 -14.15 -4.03 -22.92
C ILE A 358 -12.85 -4.57 -22.32
N THR A 359 -12.95 -5.60 -21.48
CA THR A 359 -11.82 -6.22 -20.74
C THR A 359 -10.89 -7.07 -21.61
N GLN A 360 -11.26 -7.39 -22.85
CA GLN A 360 -10.38 -8.15 -23.76
C GLN A 360 -9.09 -7.40 -24.06
N ASN A 361 -7.97 -8.11 -24.18
CA ASN A 361 -6.62 -7.53 -24.27
C ASN A 361 -6.28 -6.60 -23.09
N GLY A 362 -6.83 -6.90 -21.90
CA GLY A 362 -6.69 -6.06 -20.69
C GLY A 362 -5.26 -5.74 -20.28
N ALA A 363 -4.31 -6.65 -20.52
CA ALA A 363 -2.89 -6.46 -20.21
C ALA A 363 -2.31 -5.25 -20.95
N ALA A 364 -2.29 -5.28 -22.29
CA ALA A 364 -1.79 -4.19 -23.11
C ALA A 364 -2.61 -2.89 -22.92
N LYS A 365 -3.92 -3.00 -22.73
CA LYS A 365 -4.78 -1.85 -22.42
C LYS A 365 -4.40 -1.18 -21.09
N GLY A 366 -3.92 -1.94 -20.10
CA GLY A 366 -3.38 -1.40 -18.86
C GLY A 366 -2.21 -0.45 -19.12
N GLY A 367 -1.21 -0.89 -19.89
CA GLY A 367 -0.09 -0.03 -20.29
C GLY A 367 -0.52 1.17 -21.10
N ILE A 368 -1.24 0.96 -22.20
CA ILE A 368 -1.62 2.04 -23.14
C ILE A 368 -2.51 3.12 -22.48
N ARG A 369 -3.39 2.73 -21.54
CA ARG A 369 -4.44 3.63 -21.01
C ARG A 369 -4.20 4.13 -19.60
N LEU A 370 -3.46 3.39 -18.78
CA LEU A 370 -3.13 3.77 -17.39
C LEU A 370 -1.64 4.09 -17.22
N GLY A 371 -0.76 3.41 -17.97
CA GLY A 371 0.70 3.60 -17.92
C GLY A 371 1.15 5.06 -18.12
N PRO A 372 0.63 5.81 -19.12
CA PRO A 372 0.95 7.23 -19.27
C PRO A 372 0.63 8.08 -18.04
N THR A 373 -0.40 7.74 -17.27
CA THR A 373 -0.77 8.44 -16.03
C THR A 373 0.21 8.12 -14.92
N VAL A 374 0.59 6.85 -14.76
CA VAL A 374 1.63 6.44 -13.82
C VAL A 374 2.94 7.17 -14.13
N LYS A 375 3.39 7.17 -15.40
CA LYS A 375 4.60 7.85 -15.82
C LYS A 375 4.56 9.35 -15.52
N ALA A 376 3.47 10.03 -15.89
CA ALA A 376 3.30 11.46 -15.68
C ALA A 376 3.36 11.85 -14.19
N LEU A 377 2.70 11.09 -13.32
CA LEU A 377 2.74 11.33 -11.88
C LEU A 377 4.15 11.19 -11.27
N VAL A 378 4.90 10.17 -11.70
CA VAL A 378 6.29 9.98 -11.24
C VAL A 378 7.21 11.07 -11.78
N ASP A 379 7.06 11.45 -13.04
CA ASP A 379 7.85 12.53 -13.64
C ASP A 379 7.57 13.89 -12.98
N GLY A 380 6.31 14.22 -12.72
CA GLY A 380 5.92 15.46 -12.05
C GLY A 380 6.42 15.54 -10.61
N ALA A 381 6.41 14.42 -9.87
CA ALA A 381 6.94 14.36 -8.51
C ALA A 381 8.47 14.59 -8.46
N ALA A 382 9.21 14.28 -9.53
CA ALA A 382 10.64 14.52 -9.60
C ALA A 382 10.99 16.01 -9.82
N SER A 383 10.11 16.79 -10.46
CA SER A 383 10.37 18.19 -10.83
C SER A 383 10.13 19.22 -9.71
N ASP A 384 9.38 18.89 -8.67
CA ASP A 384 8.92 19.86 -7.67
C ASP A 384 9.95 20.25 -6.60
N GLY A 385 11.17 19.71 -6.63
CA GLY A 385 12.31 20.18 -5.83
C GLY A 385 12.14 20.18 -4.29
N CYS A 386 11.03 19.65 -3.79
CA CYS A 386 10.73 19.50 -2.36
C CYS A 386 11.15 18.10 -1.89
N ASP A 387 11.49 17.99 -0.60
CA ASP A 387 11.85 16.75 0.07
C ASP A 387 10.90 15.62 -0.36
N VAL A 388 11.42 14.74 -1.22
CA VAL A 388 10.84 13.51 -1.77
C VAL A 388 9.38 13.28 -1.36
N ALA A 389 8.43 13.76 -2.16
CA ALA A 389 7.01 13.52 -1.93
C ALA A 389 6.74 12.03 -1.67
N GLU A 390 5.92 11.73 -0.66
CA GLU A 390 5.36 10.40 -0.41
C GLU A 390 4.79 9.84 -1.72
N ASN A 391 5.11 8.59 -2.04
CA ASN A 391 4.79 7.89 -3.30
C ASN A 391 3.57 8.47 -4.06
N PRO A 392 3.74 8.98 -5.30
CA PRO A 392 2.71 9.71 -6.04
C PRO A 392 1.55 8.82 -6.53
N LEU A 393 1.67 7.49 -6.36
CA LEU A 393 0.67 6.51 -6.76
C LEU A 393 -0.21 6.12 -5.58
N SER A 394 -1.52 6.20 -5.78
CA SER A 394 -2.52 5.83 -4.77
C SER A 394 -3.08 4.42 -4.97
N VAL A 395 -3.78 3.93 -3.96
CA VAL A 395 -4.42 2.60 -3.99
C VAL A 395 -5.47 2.47 -5.10
N SER A 396 -6.05 3.58 -5.60
CA SER A 396 -6.99 3.54 -6.73
C SER A 396 -6.33 3.05 -8.02
N MET A 397 -5.09 3.49 -8.29
CA MET A 397 -4.30 3.03 -9.42
C MET A 397 -3.84 1.58 -9.22
N ALA A 398 -3.38 1.22 -8.01
CA ALA A 398 -2.98 -0.15 -7.71
C ALA A 398 -4.15 -1.14 -7.86
N PHE A 399 -5.36 -0.74 -7.46
CA PHE A 399 -6.57 -1.52 -7.64
C PHE A 399 -6.91 -1.77 -9.12
N ALA A 400 -6.71 -0.77 -10.00
CA ALA A 400 -6.96 -0.94 -11.44
C ALA A 400 -6.13 -2.09 -12.02
N PHE A 401 -4.82 -2.09 -11.75
CA PHE A 401 -3.91 -3.14 -12.20
C PHE A 401 -4.17 -4.49 -11.52
N ALA A 402 -4.52 -4.49 -10.23
CA ALA A 402 -4.90 -5.71 -9.52
C ALA A 402 -6.16 -6.36 -10.09
N ALA A 403 -7.18 -5.56 -10.45
CA ALA A 403 -8.41 -6.05 -11.09
C ALA A 403 -8.14 -6.60 -12.51
N ILE A 404 -7.27 -5.96 -13.29
CA ILE A 404 -6.81 -6.48 -14.59
C ILE A 404 -6.16 -7.86 -14.41
N LEU A 405 -5.19 -7.98 -13.49
CA LEU A 405 -4.50 -9.24 -13.21
C LEU A 405 -5.48 -10.32 -12.71
N ARG A 406 -6.42 -9.95 -11.84
CA ARG A 406 -7.45 -10.86 -11.31
C ARG A 406 -8.37 -11.37 -12.41
N PHE A 407 -8.73 -10.54 -13.39
CA PHE A 407 -9.50 -10.95 -14.55
C PHE A 407 -8.71 -11.89 -15.48
N LEU A 408 -7.41 -11.60 -15.67
CA LEU A 408 -6.51 -12.40 -16.50
C LEU A 408 -6.00 -13.69 -15.81
N SER A 409 -6.53 -14.01 -14.63
CA SER A 409 -6.13 -15.19 -13.88
C SER A 409 -6.99 -16.41 -14.27
N PRO A 410 -6.38 -17.50 -14.77
CA PRO A 410 -7.15 -18.64 -15.26
C PRO A 410 -7.53 -19.66 -14.17
N ILE A 411 -8.74 -20.18 -14.27
CA ILE A 411 -9.19 -21.60 -14.30
C ILE A 411 -8.23 -22.78 -14.09
N GLY A 412 -7.28 -22.81 -13.15
CA GLY A 412 -6.45 -24.01 -12.93
C GLY A 412 -5.64 -24.44 -14.17
N LYS A 413 -5.38 -25.75 -14.35
CA LYS A 413 -4.59 -26.28 -15.49
C LYS A 413 -5.43 -26.30 -16.78
N GLN A 414 -5.07 -25.44 -17.73
CA GLN A 414 -5.76 -25.32 -19.03
C GLN A 414 -5.47 -26.50 -19.98
N SER A 415 -6.47 -26.87 -20.79
CA SER A 415 -6.34 -27.86 -21.87
C SER A 415 -5.34 -27.40 -22.94
N THR A 416 -4.74 -28.36 -23.65
CA THR A 416 -3.70 -28.09 -24.65
C THR A 416 -4.21 -27.26 -25.83
N GLU A 417 -5.47 -27.45 -26.23
CA GLU A 417 -6.12 -26.72 -27.32
C GLU A 417 -6.44 -25.25 -26.95
N ALA A 418 -6.84 -24.99 -25.72
CA ALA A 418 -7.10 -23.64 -25.22
C ALA A 418 -5.81 -22.79 -25.20
N LYS A 419 -4.68 -23.41 -24.82
CA LYS A 419 -3.34 -22.79 -24.86
C LYS A 419 -2.90 -22.42 -26.26
N GLN A 420 -3.18 -23.25 -27.26
CA GLN A 420 -2.79 -22.99 -28.65
C GLN A 420 -3.56 -21.82 -29.28
N ARG A 421 -4.75 -21.48 -28.75
CA ARG A 421 -5.58 -20.36 -29.23
C ARG A 421 -5.51 -19.09 -28.38
N GLY A 422 -4.74 -19.10 -27.28
CA GLY A 422 -4.63 -17.97 -26.35
C GLY A 422 -5.92 -17.62 -25.60
N ILE A 423 -6.86 -18.57 -25.50
CA ILE A 423 -8.15 -18.41 -24.81
C ILE A 423 -8.06 -19.13 -23.47
N TYR A 424 -8.45 -18.44 -22.41
CA TYR A 424 -8.39 -18.90 -21.03
C TYR A 424 -9.76 -18.77 -20.37
N VAL A 425 -10.01 -19.53 -19.31
CA VAL A 425 -11.24 -19.43 -18.52
C VAL A 425 -10.92 -18.79 -17.17
N GLY A 426 -11.61 -17.72 -16.78
CA GLY A 426 -11.56 -17.06 -15.48
C GLY A 426 -12.84 -17.28 -14.66
N TRP A 427 -12.88 -16.77 -13.41
CA TRP A 427 -14.01 -16.93 -12.49
C TRP A 427 -14.45 -15.61 -11.84
N LEU A 428 -15.76 -15.52 -11.55
CA LEU A 428 -16.44 -14.39 -10.92
C LEU A 428 -16.37 -14.47 -9.37
N ASP A 429 -16.51 -13.34 -8.69
CA ASP A 429 -16.26 -13.25 -7.24
C ASP A 429 -17.34 -13.94 -6.38
N SER A 430 -18.58 -14.01 -6.84
CA SER A 430 -19.71 -14.58 -6.09
C SER A 430 -19.73 -16.12 -6.02
N HIS A 431 -18.74 -16.80 -6.60
CA HIS A 431 -18.78 -18.26 -6.78
C HIS A 431 -17.57 -18.97 -6.17
N SER A 432 -17.85 -20.01 -5.36
CA SER A 432 -16.83 -20.88 -4.79
C SER A 432 -16.27 -21.81 -5.88
N LEU A 433 -14.95 -21.81 -6.03
CA LEU A 433 -14.21 -22.66 -6.97
C LEU A 433 -14.24 -24.17 -6.66
N GLU A 434 -14.99 -24.59 -5.64
CA GLU A 434 -15.15 -26.01 -5.28
C GLU A 434 -15.97 -26.79 -6.32
N LYS A 435 -16.70 -26.08 -7.20
CA LYS A 435 -17.43 -26.69 -8.30
C LYS A 435 -16.53 -26.89 -9.51
N ASP A 436 -16.60 -28.09 -10.08
CA ASP A 436 -15.85 -28.49 -11.27
C ASP A 436 -16.41 -27.75 -12.50
N VAL A 437 -15.80 -26.61 -12.83
CA VAL A 437 -16.24 -25.70 -13.89
C VAL A 437 -16.33 -26.41 -15.25
N ASP A 438 -15.48 -27.41 -15.49
CA ASP A 438 -15.50 -28.18 -16.73
C ASP A 438 -16.76 -29.06 -16.83
N LYS A 439 -17.33 -29.52 -15.71
CA LYS A 439 -18.64 -30.21 -15.71
C LYS A 439 -19.79 -29.24 -15.95
N GLU A 440 -19.76 -28.06 -15.32
CA GLU A 440 -20.84 -27.06 -15.47
C GLU A 440 -20.91 -26.45 -16.88
N ARG A 441 -19.77 -26.33 -17.59
CA ARG A 441 -19.72 -25.86 -18.99
C ARG A 441 -20.51 -26.74 -19.97
N SER A 442 -20.77 -28.00 -19.63
CA SER A 442 -21.47 -28.95 -20.50
C SER A 442 -23.00 -28.97 -20.33
N ILE A 443 -23.52 -28.30 -19.29
CA ILE A 443 -24.92 -28.46 -18.85
C ILE A 443 -25.73 -27.17 -19.01
N ASN A 444 -25.10 -26.00 -18.91
CA ASN A 444 -25.81 -24.72 -18.79
C ASN A 444 -25.69 -23.83 -20.03
N GLU A 445 -26.73 -23.03 -20.31
CA GLU A 445 -26.73 -22.01 -21.36
C GLU A 445 -25.63 -20.96 -21.11
N SER A 446 -24.94 -20.52 -22.16
CA SER A 446 -23.84 -19.55 -22.08
C SER A 446 -24.09 -18.37 -23.01
N VAL A 447 -23.72 -17.16 -22.60
CA VAL A 447 -23.82 -15.97 -23.46
C VAL A 447 -22.53 -15.82 -24.26
N THR A 448 -22.67 -15.71 -25.59
CA THR A 448 -21.53 -15.47 -26.49
C THR A 448 -21.30 -13.97 -26.66
N TYR A 449 -20.05 -13.55 -26.63
CA TYR A 449 -19.61 -12.17 -26.81
C TYR A 449 -18.26 -12.13 -27.54
N ALA A 450 -17.91 -10.97 -28.11
CA ALA A 450 -16.70 -10.82 -28.93
C ALA A 450 -16.57 -11.92 -30.02
N ASP A 451 -15.35 -12.28 -30.43
CA ASP A 451 -15.03 -13.31 -31.43
C ASP A 451 -15.37 -14.75 -30.98
N GLY A 452 -16.58 -14.99 -30.49
CA GLY A 452 -17.06 -16.31 -30.05
C GLY A 452 -16.70 -16.70 -28.61
N LEU A 453 -16.21 -15.76 -27.78
CA LEU A 453 -15.94 -15.99 -26.36
C LEU A 453 -17.25 -16.10 -25.58
N LYS A 454 -17.24 -16.81 -24.45
CA LYS A 454 -18.45 -17.08 -23.68
C LYS A 454 -18.31 -16.74 -22.21
N TYR A 455 -19.43 -16.42 -21.56
CA TYR A 455 -19.52 -16.38 -20.10
C TYR A 455 -20.85 -16.98 -19.61
N ASN A 456 -20.87 -17.32 -18.33
CA ASN A 456 -22.09 -17.70 -17.62
C ASN A 456 -22.02 -17.12 -16.19
N LEU A 457 -22.96 -16.22 -15.87
CA LEU A 457 -22.99 -15.52 -14.58
C LEU A 457 -23.47 -16.45 -13.45
N ASP A 458 -24.42 -17.34 -13.73
CA ASP A 458 -24.99 -18.29 -12.75
C ASP A 458 -24.00 -19.40 -12.37
N ALA A 459 -23.18 -19.83 -13.33
CA ALA A 459 -22.10 -20.79 -13.14
C ALA A 459 -20.76 -20.13 -12.75
N GLY A 460 -20.68 -18.80 -12.77
CA GLY A 460 -19.54 -18.06 -12.22
C GLY A 460 -18.27 -18.06 -13.04
N TRP A 461 -18.32 -18.23 -14.37
CA TRP A 461 -17.13 -18.29 -15.23
C TRP A 461 -17.24 -17.42 -16.49
N TYR A 462 -16.09 -17.07 -17.05
CA TYR A 462 -15.97 -16.38 -18.33
C TYR A 462 -14.72 -16.84 -19.08
N GLU A 463 -14.75 -16.80 -20.41
CA GLU A 463 -13.59 -16.95 -21.27
C GLU A 463 -12.95 -15.58 -21.51
N PHE A 464 -11.64 -15.51 -21.72
CA PHE A 464 -10.95 -14.29 -22.13
C PHE A 464 -9.76 -14.64 -23.02
N ARG A 465 -9.33 -13.68 -23.85
CA ARG A 465 -8.14 -13.83 -24.72
C ARG A 465 -7.03 -12.89 -24.25
N CYS A 466 -5.83 -13.43 -24.05
CA CYS A 466 -4.64 -12.63 -23.75
C CYS A 466 -3.37 -13.39 -24.12
N GLY A 467 -2.57 -12.82 -25.03
CA GLY A 467 -1.29 -13.37 -25.45
C GLY A 467 -0.07 -12.58 -24.96
N CYS A 468 -0.26 -11.60 -24.07
CA CYS A 468 0.80 -10.68 -23.61
C CYS A 468 2.04 -11.46 -23.12
N PRO A 469 3.17 -11.38 -23.82
CA PRO A 469 4.40 -12.00 -23.38
C PRO A 469 5.02 -11.22 -22.22
N ILE A 470 5.54 -11.96 -21.25
CA ILE A 470 6.37 -11.42 -20.17
C ILE A 470 7.66 -12.22 -20.06
N GLU A 471 8.77 -11.52 -19.84
CA GLU A 471 10.03 -12.14 -19.45
C GLU A 471 9.99 -12.49 -17.98
N TRP A 472 9.72 -13.76 -17.65
CA TRP A 472 9.58 -14.19 -16.27
C TRP A 472 10.67 -15.21 -15.89
N LYS A 473 11.38 -14.92 -14.79
CA LYS A 473 12.36 -15.81 -14.19
C LYS A 473 11.64 -16.86 -13.35
N SER A 474 11.52 -18.10 -13.85
CA SER A 474 11.07 -19.22 -13.01
C SER A 474 12.28 -20.08 -12.62
N PHE A 475 12.63 -20.11 -11.33
CA PHE A 475 13.60 -20.95 -10.57
C PHE A 475 14.97 -21.35 -11.20
N HIS A 476 15.10 -21.55 -12.52
CA HIS A 476 16.31 -22.04 -13.22
C HIS A 476 16.56 -21.39 -14.60
N SER A 477 15.60 -20.64 -15.18
CA SER A 477 15.79 -19.95 -16.47
C SER A 477 14.83 -18.78 -16.67
N THR A 478 15.29 -17.67 -17.24
CA THR A 478 14.42 -16.63 -17.80
C THR A 478 13.79 -17.16 -19.08
N ARG A 479 12.48 -17.03 -19.21
CA ARG A 479 11.78 -17.39 -20.44
C ARG A 479 10.61 -16.45 -20.67
N GLU A 480 10.29 -16.25 -21.93
CA GLU A 480 9.08 -15.56 -22.36
C GLU A 480 7.88 -16.49 -22.18
N VAL A 481 6.87 -16.03 -21.44
CA VAL A 481 5.65 -16.80 -21.16
C VAL A 481 4.46 -15.86 -21.23
N PRO A 482 3.30 -16.29 -21.77
CA PRO A 482 2.09 -15.50 -21.69
C PRO A 482 1.69 -15.22 -20.24
N LEU A 483 1.34 -13.97 -19.91
CA LEU A 483 0.98 -13.54 -18.57
C LEU A 483 -0.05 -14.47 -17.87
N PRO A 484 -1.19 -14.85 -18.49
CA PRO A 484 -2.14 -15.77 -17.85
C PRO A 484 -1.52 -17.13 -17.46
N GLN A 485 -0.58 -17.63 -18.26
CA GLN A 485 0.12 -18.88 -17.97
C GLN A 485 1.10 -18.71 -16.81
N ALA A 486 1.81 -17.59 -16.71
CA ALA A 486 2.68 -17.30 -15.57
C ALA A 486 1.88 -17.20 -14.26
N LEU A 487 0.74 -16.49 -14.27
CA LEU A 487 -0.17 -16.41 -13.12
C LEU A 487 -0.70 -17.80 -12.72
N ALA A 488 -1.07 -18.64 -13.70
CA ALA A 488 -1.52 -20.02 -13.45
C ALA A 488 -0.44 -20.89 -12.77
N MET A 489 0.83 -20.66 -13.13
CA MET A 489 1.96 -21.45 -12.64
C MET A 489 2.31 -21.18 -11.18
N ILE A 490 2.19 -19.93 -10.71
CA ILE A 490 2.36 -19.58 -9.30
C ILE A 490 1.27 -20.24 -8.45
N GLY A 491 0.07 -20.34 -9.02
CA GLY A 491 -1.10 -20.89 -8.37
C GLY A 491 -1.83 -19.86 -7.52
N ARG A 492 -2.90 -20.30 -6.88
CA ARG A 492 -3.82 -19.44 -6.10
C ARG A 492 -3.55 -19.57 -4.61
N GLY A 493 -4.01 -18.58 -3.86
CA GLY A 493 -3.91 -18.58 -2.39
C GLY A 493 -2.48 -18.43 -1.86
N CYS A 494 -1.53 -18.07 -2.72
CA CYS A 494 -0.18 -17.67 -2.29
C CYS A 494 -0.23 -16.30 -1.60
N GLN A 495 0.82 -16.00 -0.85
CA GLN A 495 0.98 -14.71 -0.19
C GLN A 495 1.52 -13.66 -1.18
N PRO A 496 1.42 -12.35 -0.89
CA PRO A 496 1.80 -11.29 -1.83
C PRO A 496 3.22 -11.43 -2.39
N SER A 497 4.19 -11.86 -1.58
CA SER A 497 5.58 -12.10 -2.00
C SER A 497 5.71 -13.00 -3.21
N ALA A 498 4.89 -14.05 -3.31
CA ALA A 498 4.93 -15.00 -4.41
C ALA A 498 4.54 -14.40 -5.78
N TYR A 499 3.82 -13.28 -5.79
CA TYR A 499 3.35 -12.62 -7.02
C TYR A 499 4.20 -11.43 -7.45
N MET A 500 5.09 -10.92 -6.58
CA MET A 500 5.84 -9.69 -6.87
C MET A 500 6.63 -9.77 -8.18
N ASP A 501 7.33 -10.88 -8.42
CA ASP A 501 8.18 -11.01 -9.62
C ASP A 501 7.37 -11.05 -10.93
N VAL A 502 6.25 -11.78 -10.96
CA VAL A 502 5.40 -11.84 -12.16
C VAL A 502 4.71 -10.50 -12.42
N ILE A 503 4.29 -9.82 -11.35
CA ILE A 503 3.64 -8.50 -11.44
C ILE A 503 4.65 -7.45 -11.92
N ARG A 504 5.87 -7.45 -11.38
CA ARG A 504 6.96 -6.60 -11.86
C ARG A 504 7.24 -6.85 -13.34
N SER A 505 7.35 -8.12 -13.75
CA SER A 505 7.61 -8.49 -15.15
C SER A 505 6.50 -8.01 -16.08
N TYR A 506 5.24 -8.11 -15.65
CA TYR A 506 4.09 -7.57 -16.40
C TYR A 506 4.12 -6.04 -16.48
N LEU A 507 4.29 -5.36 -15.35
CA LEU A 507 4.25 -3.91 -15.29
C LEU A 507 5.35 -3.27 -16.12
N LEU A 508 6.52 -3.90 -16.24
CA LEU A 508 7.64 -3.42 -17.05
C LEU A 508 7.62 -3.89 -18.51
N SER A 509 6.77 -4.85 -18.89
CA SER A 509 6.66 -5.33 -20.28
C SER A 509 6.00 -4.27 -21.17
N SER A 510 6.55 -4.02 -22.36
CA SER A 510 5.99 -3.09 -23.35
C SER A 510 4.61 -3.52 -23.87
N ASP A 511 4.38 -4.84 -23.95
CA ASP A 511 3.07 -5.40 -24.31
C ASP A 511 2.14 -5.53 -23.09
N GLY A 512 2.60 -5.09 -21.91
CA GLY A 512 1.94 -5.20 -20.62
C GLY A 512 1.64 -3.82 -20.02
N GLY A 513 2.20 -3.53 -18.85
CA GLY A 513 2.00 -2.26 -18.15
C GLY A 513 2.83 -1.09 -18.68
N ASP A 514 3.83 -1.36 -19.52
CA ASP A 514 4.69 -0.37 -20.19
C ASP A 514 5.31 0.68 -19.24
N LEU A 515 5.71 0.25 -18.05
CA LEU A 515 6.30 1.13 -17.02
C LEU A 515 7.83 1.13 -17.02
N LYS A 516 8.48 0.50 -18.02
CA LYS A 516 9.95 0.40 -18.03
C LYS A 516 10.61 1.77 -18.05
N SER A 517 10.09 2.71 -18.82
CA SER A 517 10.61 4.08 -18.89
C SER A 517 10.45 4.87 -17.59
N VAL A 518 9.60 4.42 -16.65
CA VAL A 518 9.44 5.09 -15.34
C VAL A 518 10.72 4.96 -14.51
N LEU A 519 11.52 3.92 -14.75
CA LEU A 519 12.79 3.68 -14.05
C LEU A 519 13.92 4.61 -14.53
N GLU A 520 13.77 5.27 -15.68
CA GLU A 520 14.77 6.16 -16.24
C GLU A 520 14.82 7.47 -15.45
N GLY A 521 16.00 7.85 -14.98
CA GLY A 521 16.23 9.10 -14.23
C GLY A 521 17.43 9.87 -14.78
N GLN A 522 17.57 11.14 -14.39
CA GLN A 522 18.69 11.99 -14.80
C GLN A 522 19.95 11.75 -13.94
N SER A 523 19.80 11.07 -12.80
CA SER A 523 20.87 10.73 -11.86
C SER A 523 20.64 9.38 -11.19
N VAL A 524 21.71 8.78 -10.66
CA VAL A 524 21.65 7.49 -9.93
C VAL A 524 20.70 7.55 -8.72
N GLN A 525 20.66 8.70 -8.03
CA GLN A 525 19.77 8.92 -6.89
C GLN A 525 18.30 8.97 -7.31
N GLU A 526 18.01 9.61 -8.44
CA GLU A 526 16.67 9.68 -9.00
C GLU A 526 16.21 8.30 -9.50
N GLU A 527 17.07 7.55 -10.19
CA GLU A 527 16.80 6.17 -10.61
C GLU A 527 16.46 5.27 -9.41
N ALA A 528 17.24 5.36 -8.32
CA ALA A 528 16.99 4.60 -7.11
C ALA A 528 15.64 4.96 -6.45
N TRP A 529 15.27 6.24 -6.44
CA TRP A 529 13.97 6.70 -5.95
C TRP A 529 12.82 6.22 -6.84
N ARG A 530 12.94 6.34 -8.17
CA ARG A 530 11.97 5.85 -9.16
C ARG A 530 11.77 4.33 -9.03
N ALA A 531 12.86 3.58 -8.91
CA ALA A 531 12.82 2.14 -8.65
C ALA A 531 12.04 1.83 -7.36
N LYS A 532 12.28 2.56 -6.27
CA LYS A 532 11.54 2.39 -5.02
C LYS A 532 10.03 2.65 -5.17
N ILE A 533 9.63 3.64 -5.98
CA ILE A 533 8.21 3.89 -6.29
C ILE A 533 7.60 2.70 -7.03
N VAL A 534 8.27 2.21 -8.07
CA VAL A 534 7.80 1.06 -8.85
C VAL A 534 7.70 -0.19 -7.97
N GLU A 535 8.69 -0.46 -7.13
CA GLU A 535 8.65 -1.60 -6.20
C GLU A 535 7.53 -1.49 -5.17
N THR A 536 7.29 -0.28 -4.65
CA THR A 536 6.16 -0.02 -3.75
C THR A 536 4.83 -0.25 -4.46
N PHE A 537 4.71 0.16 -5.73
CA PHE A 537 3.53 -0.05 -6.56
C PHE A 537 3.31 -1.54 -6.87
N VAL A 538 4.36 -2.26 -7.26
CA VAL A 538 4.34 -3.72 -7.44
C VAL A 538 3.83 -4.42 -6.18
N SER A 539 4.35 -4.04 -5.01
CA SER A 539 3.94 -4.63 -3.74
C SER A 539 2.47 -4.33 -3.42
N ALA A 540 2.00 -3.10 -3.64
CA ALA A 540 0.60 -2.72 -3.44
C ALA A 540 -0.36 -3.51 -4.37
N VAL A 541 0.00 -3.63 -5.66
CA VAL A 541 -0.74 -4.44 -6.63
C VAL A 541 -0.74 -5.91 -6.21
N ALA A 542 0.39 -6.45 -5.76
CA ALA A 542 0.52 -7.83 -5.29
C ALA A 542 -0.35 -8.11 -4.07
N THR A 543 -0.44 -7.18 -3.11
CA THR A 543 -1.31 -7.32 -1.93
C THR A 543 -2.79 -7.39 -2.32
N LEU A 544 -3.27 -6.45 -3.14
CA LEU A 544 -4.67 -6.45 -3.60
C LEU A 544 -4.98 -7.68 -4.46
N TYR A 545 -4.08 -8.04 -5.38
CA TYR A 545 -4.21 -9.22 -6.23
C TYR A 545 -4.26 -10.52 -5.41
N ALA A 546 -3.37 -10.68 -4.42
CA ALA A 546 -3.36 -11.85 -3.55
C ALA A 546 -4.67 -12.00 -2.76
N ARG A 547 -5.24 -10.88 -2.28
CA ARG A 547 -6.55 -10.85 -1.62
C ARG A 547 -7.66 -11.29 -2.58
N MET A 548 -7.74 -10.68 -3.77
CA MET A 548 -8.77 -10.98 -4.78
C MET A 548 -8.72 -12.44 -5.25
N VAL A 549 -7.53 -12.97 -5.54
CA VAL A 549 -7.36 -14.37 -5.98
C VAL A 549 -7.61 -15.36 -4.84
N SER A 550 -7.46 -14.94 -3.59
CA SER A 550 -7.81 -15.72 -2.41
C SER A 550 -9.29 -15.69 -2.08
N GLY A 551 -10.08 -14.82 -2.73
CA GLY A 551 -11.54 -14.79 -2.70
C GLY A 551 -12.16 -13.61 -1.94
N ASP A 552 -11.39 -12.55 -1.66
CA ASP A 552 -11.99 -11.27 -1.28
C ASP A 552 -12.65 -10.68 -2.53
N ALA A 553 -13.94 -10.34 -2.46
CA ALA A 553 -14.63 -9.81 -3.63
C ALA A 553 -14.12 -8.41 -3.96
N THR A 554 -14.04 -8.12 -5.25
CA THR A 554 -13.56 -6.84 -5.78
C THR A 554 -14.39 -5.67 -5.22
N ILE A 555 -15.70 -5.87 -5.10
CA ILE A 555 -16.63 -4.88 -4.53
C ILE A 555 -16.43 -4.64 -3.03
N ASP A 556 -16.07 -5.68 -2.26
CA ASP A 556 -15.85 -5.56 -0.81
C ASP A 556 -14.59 -4.72 -0.53
N ILE A 557 -13.55 -4.92 -1.32
CA ILE A 557 -12.32 -4.12 -1.26
C ILE A 557 -12.61 -2.65 -1.60
N LEU A 558 -13.48 -2.38 -2.59
CA LEU A 558 -13.92 -1.01 -2.88
C LEU A 558 -14.67 -0.39 -1.69
N ASN A 559 -15.55 -1.16 -1.04
CA ASN A 559 -16.27 -0.69 0.14
C ASN A 559 -15.32 -0.40 1.32
N GLU A 560 -14.28 -1.22 1.54
CA GLU A 560 -13.24 -0.92 2.54
C GLU A 560 -12.56 0.43 2.27
N MET A 561 -12.30 0.77 1.01
CA MET A 561 -11.73 2.06 0.61
C MET A 561 -12.74 3.21 0.80
N ILE A 562 -14.01 3.02 0.44
CA ILE A 562 -15.07 4.04 0.60
C ILE A 562 -15.29 4.37 2.08
N GLU A 563 -15.37 3.33 2.90
CA GLU A 563 -15.61 3.44 4.34
C GLU A 563 -14.33 3.76 5.14
N LYS A 564 -13.20 3.92 4.45
CA LYS A 564 -11.88 4.25 5.02
C LYS A 564 -11.44 3.27 6.11
N GLN A 565 -11.72 1.99 5.90
CA GLN A 565 -11.41 0.94 6.86
C GLN A 565 -9.92 0.55 6.79
N HIS A 566 -9.43 -0.02 7.90
CA HIS A 566 -8.08 -0.62 7.98
C HIS A 566 -6.96 0.36 7.59
N VAL A 567 -6.20 0.05 6.54
CA VAL A 567 -5.10 0.88 6.03
C VAL A 567 -5.57 2.01 5.11
N PHE A 568 -6.84 2.02 4.69
CA PHE A 568 -7.39 2.99 3.75
C PHE A 568 -7.83 4.29 4.43
N CYS A 569 -7.02 4.87 5.31
CA CYS A 569 -7.39 6.06 6.09
C CYS A 569 -7.74 7.28 5.22
N CYS A 570 -7.21 7.36 4.00
CA CYS A 570 -7.51 8.39 3.01
C CYS A 570 -8.43 7.89 1.89
N GLY A 571 -9.11 6.77 2.12
CA GLY A 571 -9.91 6.04 1.13
C GLY A 571 -9.08 5.66 -0.10
N PHE A 572 -9.62 5.93 -1.29
CA PHE A 572 -8.94 5.69 -2.57
C PHE A 572 -7.64 6.47 -2.78
N ALA A 573 -7.47 7.62 -2.11
CA ALA A 573 -6.27 8.44 -2.19
C ALA A 573 -5.14 7.97 -1.26
N THR A 574 -5.36 6.89 -0.50
CA THR A 574 -4.33 6.28 0.34
C THR A 574 -3.10 5.93 -0.51
N SER A 575 -1.89 6.22 -0.01
CA SER A 575 -0.65 5.90 -0.72
C SER A 575 -0.49 4.38 -0.93
N CYS A 576 0.08 3.96 -2.06
CA CYS A 576 0.49 2.57 -2.28
C CYS A 576 1.45 2.05 -1.20
N ALA A 577 2.22 2.95 -0.59
CA ALA A 577 3.09 2.61 0.53
C ALA A 577 2.33 2.06 1.73
N ALA A 578 1.01 2.29 1.88
CA ALA A 578 0.18 1.69 2.92
C ALA A 578 -0.17 0.23 2.66
N LEU A 579 -0.03 -0.27 1.42
CA LEU A 579 -0.38 -1.63 1.00
C LEU A 579 0.77 -2.63 0.89
N MET A 580 2.05 -2.23 0.97
CA MET A 580 3.15 -3.21 0.95
C MET A 580 3.05 -4.20 2.11
N ASP A 581 3.20 -5.48 1.83
CA ASP A 581 3.08 -6.55 2.81
C ASP A 581 4.46 -6.98 3.33
N GLY A 582 4.97 -6.26 4.33
CA GLY A 582 6.33 -6.43 4.86
C GLY A 582 7.39 -5.56 4.16
N PRO A 583 8.67 -5.70 4.54
CA PRO A 583 9.77 -4.98 3.91
C PRO A 583 10.02 -5.48 2.49
N LEU A 584 10.50 -4.58 1.62
CA LEU A 584 10.91 -4.94 0.27
C LEU A 584 12.08 -5.93 0.32
N PRO A 585 12.28 -6.81 -0.69
CA PRO A 585 13.34 -7.81 -0.69
C PRO A 585 14.74 -7.25 -0.36
N GLU A 586 15.09 -6.08 -0.89
CA GLU A 586 16.36 -5.39 -0.62
C GLU A 586 16.52 -4.90 0.83
N GLN A 587 15.42 -4.83 1.58
CA GLN A 587 15.34 -4.42 2.99
C GLN A 587 15.19 -5.63 3.94
N THR A 588 15.28 -6.87 3.42
CA THR A 588 15.15 -8.09 4.22
C THR A 588 16.45 -8.57 4.85
N GLU A 589 17.54 -7.82 4.69
CA GLU A 589 18.83 -8.14 5.30
C GLU A 589 18.68 -8.34 6.83
N PRO A 590 19.26 -9.41 7.40
CA PRO A 590 19.15 -9.69 8.83
C PRO A 590 19.58 -8.49 9.67
N ASN A 591 18.79 -8.17 10.70
CA ASN A 591 19.03 -7.08 11.65
C ASN A 591 18.90 -5.65 11.10
N GLN A 592 18.41 -5.42 9.88
CA GLN A 592 17.91 -4.10 9.48
C GLN A 592 16.70 -3.70 10.34
N PRO A 593 16.59 -2.43 10.82
CA PRO A 593 15.48 -2.01 11.66
C PRO A 593 14.12 -2.27 10.99
N LEU A 594 13.23 -2.98 11.67
CA LEU A 594 11.89 -3.29 11.17
C LEU A 594 10.89 -2.32 11.79
N HIS A 595 10.72 -1.16 11.17
CA HIS A 595 9.83 -0.10 11.66
C HIS A 595 8.35 -0.52 11.61
N PHE A 596 7.58 -0.14 12.62
CA PHE A 596 6.16 -0.49 12.70
C PHE A 596 5.38 0.06 11.50
N ARG A 597 4.49 -0.76 10.98
CA ARG A 597 3.55 -0.35 9.95
C ARG A 597 2.32 -1.23 9.96
N HIS A 598 1.13 -0.63 9.94
CA HIS A 598 -0.13 -1.35 9.92
C HIS A 598 -0.18 -2.42 8.82
N CYS A 599 -0.63 -3.62 9.19
CA CYS A 599 -0.75 -4.72 8.24
C CYS A 599 -1.87 -4.41 7.23
N PRO A 600 -1.60 -4.53 5.92
CA PRO A 600 -2.58 -4.20 4.88
C PRO A 600 -3.65 -5.28 4.67
N ILE A 601 -3.48 -6.46 5.26
CA ILE A 601 -4.41 -7.58 5.10
C ILE A 601 -5.28 -7.70 6.37
N PRO A 602 -6.57 -7.37 6.29
CA PRO A 602 -7.45 -7.40 7.45
C PRO A 602 -7.78 -8.83 7.87
N ASN A 603 -8.20 -9.02 9.13
CA ASN A 603 -8.59 -10.33 9.65
C ASN A 603 -9.81 -10.94 8.93
N SER A 604 -10.65 -10.09 8.31
CA SER A 604 -11.79 -10.49 7.48
C SER A 604 -11.38 -11.08 6.13
N SER A 605 -10.14 -10.85 5.67
CA SER A 605 -9.67 -11.34 4.37
C SER A 605 -9.59 -12.87 4.35
N ARG A 606 -10.07 -13.48 3.27
CA ARG A 606 -9.96 -14.93 3.04
C ARG A 606 -8.51 -15.37 2.93
N LEU A 607 -7.60 -14.48 2.53
CA LEU A 607 -6.15 -14.74 2.47
C LEU A 607 -5.57 -15.17 3.83
N MET A 608 -6.15 -14.71 4.95
CA MET A 608 -5.70 -15.06 6.30
C MET A 608 -5.78 -16.55 6.60
N SER A 609 -6.79 -17.21 6.04
CA SER A 609 -7.03 -18.65 6.20
C SER A 609 -6.24 -19.53 5.22
N ARG A 610 -5.61 -18.93 4.20
CA ARG A 610 -4.86 -19.67 3.19
C ARG A 610 -3.55 -20.20 3.80
N ARG A 611 -3.18 -21.41 3.36
CA ARG A 611 -1.91 -22.04 3.72
C ARG A 611 -0.76 -21.18 3.22
N VAL A 612 0.18 -20.88 4.10
CA VAL A 612 1.44 -20.22 3.77
C VAL A 612 2.41 -21.27 3.23
N LYS A 613 2.93 -21.06 2.02
CA LYS A 613 3.98 -21.92 1.46
C LYS A 613 5.29 -21.68 2.20
N VAL A 614 6.15 -22.69 2.28
CA VAL A 614 7.44 -22.61 3.00
C VAL A 614 8.26 -21.40 2.57
N ASP A 615 8.31 -21.12 1.26
CA ASP A 615 9.07 -20.02 0.68
C ASP A 615 8.50 -18.63 1.05
N ASP A 616 7.22 -18.56 1.43
CA ASP A 616 6.52 -17.33 1.85
C ASP A 616 6.52 -17.14 3.38
N ILE A 617 6.97 -18.11 4.18
CA ILE A 617 6.88 -18.03 5.66
C ILE A 617 7.65 -16.82 6.17
N THR A 618 8.86 -16.59 5.66
CA THR A 618 9.73 -15.50 6.13
C THR A 618 9.07 -14.15 5.88
N SER A 619 8.61 -13.87 4.65
CA SER A 619 7.95 -12.60 4.32
C SER A 619 6.69 -12.39 5.16
N VAL A 620 5.87 -13.43 5.35
CA VAL A 620 4.67 -13.36 6.21
C VAL A 620 5.05 -13.03 7.66
N VAL A 621 6.02 -13.73 8.25
CA VAL A 621 6.42 -13.47 9.64
C VAL A 621 6.96 -12.05 9.79
N LEU A 622 7.78 -11.58 8.86
CA LEU A 622 8.27 -10.19 8.88
C LEU A 622 7.11 -9.20 8.77
N ALA A 623 6.15 -9.41 7.88
CA ALA A 623 4.98 -8.55 7.74
C ALA A 623 4.09 -8.53 9.00
N GLU A 624 3.82 -9.70 9.59
CA GLU A 624 3.00 -9.82 10.79
C GLU A 624 3.68 -9.21 12.02
N VAL A 625 4.99 -9.43 12.18
CA VAL A 625 5.78 -8.77 13.24
C VAL A 625 5.87 -7.27 13.02
N GLN A 626 5.99 -6.80 11.78
CA GLN A 626 6.01 -5.38 11.47
C GLN A 626 4.68 -4.69 11.81
N GLY A 627 3.55 -5.37 11.56
CA GLY A 627 2.21 -4.83 11.77
C GLY A 627 1.60 -5.03 13.15
N GLN A 628 2.26 -5.77 14.04
CA GLN A 628 1.74 -6.02 15.37
C GLN A 628 1.93 -4.79 16.28
N GLN A 629 0.85 -4.25 16.85
CA GLN A 629 0.99 -3.31 17.96
C GLN A 629 1.48 -4.03 19.22
N VAL A 630 2.32 -3.37 20.01
CA VAL A 630 3.03 -4.01 21.13
C VAL A 630 2.58 -3.42 22.47
N ILE A 631 2.64 -4.24 23.51
CA ILE A 631 2.55 -3.75 24.89
C ILE A 631 3.96 -3.66 25.43
N ASP A 632 4.39 -2.45 25.78
CA ASP A 632 5.69 -2.26 26.41
C ASP A 632 5.56 -2.46 27.91
N LEU A 633 5.79 -3.71 28.32
CA LEU A 633 5.54 -4.17 29.69
C LEU A 633 6.34 -3.39 30.73
N HIS A 634 7.44 -2.72 30.38
CA HIS A 634 8.24 -2.02 31.37
C HIS A 634 9.07 -0.87 30.76
N THR A 635 8.85 0.32 31.30
CA THR A 635 9.59 1.54 30.96
C THR A 635 9.84 2.42 32.17
N HIS A 636 10.74 3.38 32.00
CA HIS A 636 10.97 4.50 32.91
C HIS A 636 10.37 5.81 32.38
N LEU A 637 9.49 5.72 31.40
CA LEU A 637 8.81 6.87 30.81
C LEU A 637 7.73 7.41 31.75
N LEU A 638 7.47 8.71 31.63
CA LEU A 638 6.36 9.41 32.27
C LEU A 638 5.71 10.30 31.20
N PRO A 639 4.41 10.58 31.29
CA PRO A 639 3.72 11.34 30.26
C PRO A 639 4.20 12.81 30.25
N PRO A 640 4.04 13.53 29.13
CA PRO A 640 4.42 14.94 29.02
C PRO A 640 3.86 15.85 30.14
N SER A 641 2.68 15.51 30.69
CA SER A 641 2.08 16.21 31.83
C SER A 641 2.93 16.22 33.11
N HIS A 642 3.93 15.34 33.22
CA HIS A 642 4.87 15.28 34.34
C HIS A 642 6.09 16.20 34.16
N GLY A 643 6.05 17.09 33.15
CA GLY A 643 7.04 18.15 32.95
C GLY A 643 8.46 17.60 32.79
N SER A 644 9.38 18.10 33.61
CA SER A 644 10.81 17.73 33.55
C SER A 644 11.11 16.25 33.79
N LEU A 645 10.15 15.48 34.33
CA LEU A 645 10.29 14.04 34.51
C LEU A 645 10.07 13.25 33.21
N CYS A 646 9.42 13.85 32.21
CA CYS A 646 9.28 13.29 30.86
C CYS A 646 10.51 13.65 30.03
N LEU A 647 11.46 12.72 29.90
CA LEU A 647 12.68 12.94 29.13
C LEU A 647 12.42 12.66 27.64
N TRP A 648 12.79 13.61 26.78
CA TRP A 648 12.70 13.48 25.32
C TRP A 648 13.69 14.41 24.61
N GLY A 649 14.04 14.06 23.38
CA GLY A 649 14.91 14.83 22.51
C GLY A 649 16.38 14.39 22.49
N ILE A 650 17.12 14.94 21.51
CA ILE A 650 18.47 14.48 21.17
C ILE A 650 19.48 14.57 22.32
N ASP A 651 19.45 15.61 23.15
CA ASP A 651 20.41 15.76 24.23
C ASP A 651 20.17 14.72 25.35
N GLU A 652 18.91 14.35 25.60
CA GLU A 652 18.57 13.26 26.54
C GLU A 652 18.93 11.89 25.95
N LEU A 653 18.75 11.70 24.63
CA LEU A 653 19.22 10.49 23.94
C LEU A 653 20.74 10.32 24.07
N LEU A 654 21.52 11.37 23.79
CA LEU A 654 22.98 11.33 23.79
C LEU A 654 23.55 11.18 25.21
N THR A 655 22.88 11.73 26.22
CA THR A 655 23.31 11.63 27.63
C THR A 655 22.66 10.46 28.37
N TYR A 656 22.04 9.53 27.64
CA TYR A 656 21.57 8.27 28.20
C TYR A 656 22.75 7.49 28.79
N HIS A 657 22.56 6.93 29.98
CA HIS A 657 23.63 6.30 30.77
C HIS A 657 24.45 5.21 30.04
N TYR A 658 23.91 4.55 29.00
CA TYR A 658 24.72 3.62 28.19
C TYR A 658 25.80 4.36 27.40
N LEU A 659 25.45 5.49 26.79
CA LEU A 659 26.39 6.31 26.04
C LEU A 659 27.37 7.04 26.96
N VAL A 660 26.95 7.37 28.20
CA VAL A 660 27.86 7.88 29.22
C VAL A 660 28.90 6.81 29.59
N ALA A 661 28.49 5.57 29.84
CA ALA A 661 29.40 4.46 30.08
C ALA A 661 30.37 4.25 28.89
N GLU A 662 29.85 4.25 27.66
CA GLU A 662 30.67 4.13 26.45
C GLU A 662 31.66 5.29 26.28
N TYR A 663 31.25 6.51 26.58
CA TYR A 663 32.11 7.68 26.54
C TYR A 663 33.30 7.51 27.50
N PHE A 664 33.06 7.14 28.75
CA PHE A 664 34.12 7.02 29.76
C PHE A 664 35.14 5.90 29.50
N MET A 665 34.83 4.91 28.64
CA MET A 665 35.85 3.98 28.14
C MET A 665 36.91 4.66 27.26
N THR A 666 36.60 5.84 26.74
CA THR A 666 37.39 6.54 25.74
C THR A 666 37.68 7.99 26.07
N ALA A 667 37.17 8.47 27.21
CA ALA A 667 37.32 9.83 27.66
C ALA A 667 38.80 10.14 27.90
N PRO A 668 39.24 11.39 27.64
CA PRO A 668 40.55 11.85 28.06
C PRO A 668 40.77 11.64 29.57
N GLY A 669 42.00 11.31 29.97
CA GLY A 669 42.31 10.96 31.37
C GLY A 669 42.10 12.09 32.39
N ASP A 670 41.98 13.34 31.92
CA ASP A 670 41.64 14.52 32.71
C ASP A 670 40.13 14.77 32.84
N MET A 671 39.28 14.09 32.05
CA MET A 671 37.83 14.16 32.20
C MET A 671 37.36 13.20 33.29
N THR A 672 37.04 13.73 34.47
CA THR A 672 36.44 12.96 35.57
C THR A 672 34.92 12.91 35.46
N PRO A 673 34.24 11.90 36.05
CA PRO A 673 32.79 11.86 36.14
C PRO A 673 32.17 13.12 36.77
N ASP A 674 32.73 13.61 37.88
CA ASP A 674 32.27 14.84 38.53
C ASP A 674 32.37 16.07 37.60
N ALA A 675 33.50 16.18 36.88
CA ALA A 675 33.69 17.26 35.92
C ALA A 675 32.65 17.17 34.79
N PHE A 676 32.40 15.97 34.25
CA PHE A 676 31.40 15.74 33.22
C PHE A 676 29.97 16.08 33.69
N TYR A 677 29.56 15.58 34.86
CA TYR A 677 28.22 15.84 35.40
C TYR A 677 28.00 17.29 35.83
N SER A 678 29.06 18.06 36.08
CA SER A 678 28.98 19.52 36.32
C SER A 678 28.67 20.34 35.07
N LEU A 679 28.85 19.77 33.87
CA LEU A 679 28.55 20.45 32.60
C LEU A 679 27.04 20.54 32.35
N SER A 680 26.63 21.50 31.52
CA SER A 680 25.25 21.52 31.03
C SER A 680 24.97 20.30 30.17
N LYS A 681 23.70 19.86 30.17
CA LYS A 681 23.22 18.72 29.36
C LYS A 681 23.63 18.82 27.88
N ALA A 682 23.48 20.01 27.28
CA ALA A 682 23.89 20.24 25.89
C ALA A 682 25.39 20.02 25.67
N LYS A 683 26.25 20.47 26.59
CA LYS A 683 27.71 20.25 26.51
C LYS A 683 28.07 18.78 26.71
N GLN A 684 27.39 18.08 27.61
CA GLN A 684 27.56 16.63 27.77
C GLN A 684 27.21 15.90 26.46
N ALA A 685 26.09 16.28 25.82
CA ALA A 685 25.66 15.73 24.54
C ALA A 685 26.65 16.03 23.40
N ASP A 686 27.20 17.25 23.34
CA ASP A 686 28.23 17.62 22.35
C ASP A 686 29.48 16.73 22.49
N ILE A 687 29.97 16.58 23.72
CA ILE A 687 31.14 15.74 24.02
C ILE A 687 30.90 14.28 23.61
N ILE A 688 29.72 13.74 23.92
CA ILE A 688 29.37 12.36 23.56
C ILE A 688 29.24 12.20 22.04
N TRP A 689 28.58 13.15 21.37
CA TRP A 689 28.45 13.16 19.91
C TRP A 689 29.82 13.14 19.24
N ASP A 690 30.71 14.05 19.65
CA ASP A 690 32.06 14.12 19.11
C ASP A 690 32.84 12.83 19.39
N ALA A 691 32.80 12.31 20.61
CA ALA A 691 33.60 11.16 21.01
C ALA A 691 33.14 9.82 20.38
N LEU A 692 31.82 9.60 20.26
CA LEU A 692 31.23 8.31 19.90
C LEU A 692 30.64 8.25 18.48
N PHE A 693 30.33 9.40 17.86
CA PHE A 693 29.73 9.45 16.51
C PHE A 693 30.67 10.08 15.46
N VAL A 694 31.54 11.00 15.87
CA VAL A 694 32.46 11.71 14.95
C VAL A 694 33.85 11.08 14.98
N ASN A 695 34.46 11.03 16.17
CA ASN A 695 35.82 10.53 16.39
C ASN A 695 35.89 8.99 16.36
N ARG A 696 34.75 8.34 16.53
CA ARG A 696 34.57 6.88 16.39
C ARG A 696 33.33 6.61 15.57
N SER A 697 33.33 5.48 14.88
CA SER A 697 32.16 5.04 14.15
C SER A 697 31.07 4.57 15.12
N PRO A 698 29.82 5.06 14.99
CA PRO A 698 28.70 4.74 15.88
C PRO A 698 28.11 3.35 15.58
N ILE A 699 28.87 2.30 15.90
CA ILE A 699 28.52 0.90 15.61
C ILE A 699 27.95 0.14 16.82
N SER A 700 28.05 0.69 18.03
CA SER A 700 27.43 0.10 19.22
C SER A 700 25.90 0.16 19.10
N GLU A 701 25.21 -0.75 19.77
CA GLU A 701 23.74 -0.81 19.72
C GLU A 701 23.09 0.51 20.22
N ALA A 702 23.65 1.14 21.26
CA ALA A 702 23.16 2.41 21.78
C ALA A 702 23.37 3.57 20.79
N THR A 703 24.55 3.68 20.17
CA THR A 703 24.82 4.74 19.18
C THR A 703 24.01 4.53 17.90
N ARG A 704 23.92 3.29 17.40
CA ARG A 704 23.06 2.91 16.27
C ARG A 704 21.58 3.22 16.54
N GLY A 705 21.13 3.03 17.78
CA GLY A 705 19.77 3.37 18.21
C GLY A 705 19.45 4.85 17.99
N VAL A 706 20.35 5.75 18.35
CA VAL A 706 20.19 7.20 18.10
C VAL A 706 20.04 7.48 16.60
N LEU A 707 20.90 6.90 15.75
CA LEU A 707 20.83 7.10 14.30
C LEU A 707 19.53 6.58 13.68
N THR A 708 19.04 5.44 14.17
CA THR A 708 17.79 4.81 13.71
C THR A 708 16.60 5.67 14.08
N THR A 709 16.55 6.18 15.32
CA THR A 709 15.50 7.11 15.74
C THR A 709 15.51 8.38 14.90
N LEU A 710 16.68 9.01 14.68
CA LEU A 710 16.77 10.24 13.88
C LEU A 710 16.34 10.03 12.44
N SER A 711 16.72 8.90 11.83
CA SER A 711 16.32 8.56 10.46
C SER A 711 14.80 8.34 10.36
N ALA A 712 14.19 7.67 11.33
CA ALA A 712 12.74 7.45 11.39
C ALA A 712 11.93 8.73 11.65
N LEU A 713 12.56 9.74 12.28
CA LEU A 713 12.00 11.09 12.45
C LEU A 713 12.14 11.98 11.19
N GLY A 714 12.67 11.45 10.09
CA GLY A 714 12.88 12.20 8.85
C GLY A 714 14.19 13.01 8.81
N LEU A 715 15.09 12.84 9.77
CA LEU A 715 16.34 13.63 9.89
C LEU A 715 17.55 12.94 9.22
N GLY A 716 17.31 12.02 8.27
CA GLY A 716 18.34 11.19 7.66
C GLY A 716 19.47 11.98 6.98
N ASP A 717 19.16 13.10 6.33
CA ASP A 717 20.19 13.93 5.68
C ASP A 717 21.03 14.74 6.68
N HIS A 718 20.44 15.12 7.81
CA HIS A 718 21.19 15.70 8.94
C HIS A 718 22.08 14.66 9.62
N VAL A 719 21.65 13.40 9.68
CA VAL A 719 22.50 12.28 10.12
C VAL A 719 23.70 12.10 9.18
N LYS A 720 23.47 12.03 7.86
CA LYS A 720 24.55 11.89 6.86
C LYS A 720 25.58 13.02 6.94
N SER A 721 25.11 14.25 7.11
CA SER A 721 25.95 15.45 7.26
C SER A 721 26.47 15.68 8.68
N ARG A 722 26.11 14.81 9.64
CA ARG A 722 26.48 14.89 11.07
C ARG A 722 26.12 16.23 11.73
N ASN A 723 25.01 16.83 11.29
CA ASN A 723 24.60 18.17 11.70
C ASN A 723 23.73 18.15 12.96
N LEU A 724 24.38 18.08 14.13
CA LEU A 724 23.70 18.07 15.43
C LEU A 724 22.88 19.35 15.69
N VAL A 725 23.30 20.50 15.15
CA VAL A 725 22.59 21.79 15.31
C VAL A 725 21.23 21.76 14.60
N ALA A 726 21.19 21.25 13.37
CA ALA A 726 19.94 21.08 12.63
C ALA A 726 19.02 20.05 13.34
N ILE A 727 19.59 18.97 13.87
CA ILE A 727 18.85 17.98 14.65
C ILE A 727 18.22 18.63 15.90
N ARG A 728 18.96 19.44 16.66
CA ARG A 728 18.39 20.18 17.81
C ARG A 728 17.27 21.11 17.40
N SER A 729 17.43 21.81 16.26
CA SER A 729 16.43 22.74 15.74
C SER A 729 15.08 22.07 15.45
N PHE A 730 15.07 20.80 15.01
CA PHE A 730 13.85 20.00 14.87
C PHE A 730 13.12 19.84 16.21
N TYR A 731 13.82 19.43 17.28
CA TYR A 731 13.21 19.27 18.61
C TYR A 731 12.76 20.62 19.19
N ASP A 732 13.49 21.69 18.92
CA ASP A 732 13.13 23.04 19.36
C ASP A 732 11.82 23.52 18.72
N GLY A 733 11.47 23.02 17.54
CA GLY A 733 10.16 23.23 16.92
C GLY A 733 9.01 22.77 17.83
N TYR A 734 9.15 21.61 18.47
CA TYR A 734 8.16 21.11 19.44
C TYR A 734 8.26 21.84 20.79
N ARG A 735 9.46 22.12 21.29
CA ARG A 735 9.64 22.79 22.60
C ARG A 735 8.99 24.17 22.67
N LYS A 736 8.98 24.91 21.54
CA LYS A 736 8.33 26.23 21.44
C LYS A 736 6.84 26.20 21.79
N ASP A 737 6.19 25.06 21.61
CA ASP A 737 4.75 24.89 21.85
C ASP A 737 4.43 24.30 23.25
N GLY A 738 5.42 24.25 24.14
CA GLY A 738 5.27 23.82 25.53
C GLY A 738 4.74 22.38 25.65
N LEU A 739 3.79 22.17 26.57
CA LEU A 739 3.17 20.86 26.82
C LEU A 739 2.57 20.25 25.55
N SER A 740 1.84 21.06 24.76
CA SER A 740 1.20 20.58 23.53
C SER A 740 2.22 20.06 22.51
N GLY A 741 3.40 20.68 22.42
CA GLY A 741 4.47 20.20 21.56
C GLY A 741 5.08 18.90 22.04
N ALA A 742 5.28 18.75 23.35
CA ALA A 742 5.76 17.50 23.95
C ALA A 742 4.74 16.35 23.78
N GLU A 743 3.44 16.62 23.88
CA GLU A 743 2.37 15.66 23.60
C GLU A 743 2.39 15.20 22.15
N ARG A 744 2.45 16.13 21.19
CA ARG A 744 2.56 15.78 19.76
C ARG A 744 3.82 14.98 19.44
N PHE A 745 4.96 15.30 20.06
CA PHE A 745 6.17 14.52 19.89
C PHE A 745 6.02 13.10 20.47
N SER A 746 5.44 12.98 21.66
CA SER A 746 5.15 11.69 22.29
C SER A 746 4.23 10.83 21.40
N GLU A 747 3.12 11.39 20.93
CA GLU A 747 2.19 10.71 20.02
C GLU A 747 2.90 10.21 18.75
N MET A 748 3.78 11.02 18.17
CA MET A 748 4.58 10.63 17.01
C MET A 748 5.51 9.45 17.33
N ALA A 749 6.21 9.46 18.48
CA ALA A 749 7.09 8.36 18.89
C ALA A 749 6.31 7.05 19.13
N TYR A 750 5.12 7.11 19.75
CA TYR A 750 4.23 5.95 19.91
C TYR A 750 3.74 5.43 18.55
N LYS A 751 3.34 6.34 17.64
CA LYS A 751 2.93 5.98 16.28
C LYS A 751 4.04 5.28 15.50
N LEU A 752 5.26 5.80 15.53
CA LEU A 752 6.42 5.23 14.82
C LEU A 752 6.90 3.89 15.39
N SER A 753 6.76 3.68 16.71
CA SER A 753 7.17 2.45 17.38
C SER A 753 6.12 1.33 17.31
N GLY A 754 4.84 1.69 17.13
CA GLY A 754 3.71 0.77 17.19
C GLY A 754 3.40 0.29 18.61
N VAL A 755 3.81 1.05 19.63
CA VAL A 755 3.47 0.78 21.03
C VAL A 755 2.02 1.18 21.26
N ARG A 756 1.19 0.23 21.73
CA ARG A 756 -0.20 0.49 22.12
C ARG A 756 -0.25 1.26 23.43
N TYR A 757 0.48 0.79 24.43
CA TYR A 757 0.74 1.48 25.68
C TYR A 757 2.05 1.01 26.31
N ALA A 758 2.66 1.89 27.10
CA ALA A 758 3.83 1.60 27.91
C ALA A 758 3.46 1.62 29.40
N ILE A 759 4.03 0.67 30.15
CA ILE A 759 3.86 0.63 31.60
C ILE A 759 5.03 1.40 32.23
N MET A 760 4.67 2.44 33.00
CA MET A 760 5.58 3.36 33.68
C MET A 760 6.19 2.74 34.94
N THR A 761 7.19 3.43 35.50
CA THR A 761 7.75 3.11 36.81
C THR A 761 7.49 4.25 37.79
N ASN A 762 6.46 4.10 38.64
CA ASN A 762 6.06 5.07 39.65
C ASN A 762 6.71 4.73 41.00
N ILE A 763 7.42 5.68 41.62
CA ILE A 763 8.23 5.42 42.83
C ILE A 763 7.61 6.13 44.03
N PRO A 764 6.91 5.43 44.94
CA PRO A 764 6.27 6.05 46.10
C PRO A 764 7.29 6.42 47.20
N PHE A 765 8.46 5.76 47.23
CA PHE A 765 9.46 5.94 48.30
C PHE A 765 10.48 7.07 48.06
N ASP A 766 10.33 7.84 46.98
CA ASP A 766 11.24 8.93 46.62
C ASP A 766 10.59 10.29 46.97
N SER A 767 11.14 10.97 47.98
CA SER A 767 10.61 12.22 48.51
C SER A 767 10.58 13.36 47.48
N VAL A 768 11.51 13.38 46.52
CA VAL A 768 11.58 14.43 45.48
C VAL A 768 10.50 14.19 44.42
N ARG A 769 10.26 12.92 44.07
CA ARG A 769 9.20 12.55 43.11
C ARG A 769 7.81 12.73 43.70
N LEU A 770 7.64 12.50 45.01
CA LEU A 770 6.41 12.78 45.74
C LEU A 770 5.97 14.25 45.63
N GLU A 771 6.90 15.20 45.76
CA GLU A 771 6.61 16.64 45.61
C GLU A 771 6.22 17.02 44.17
N LEU A 772 6.96 16.53 43.17
CA LEU A 772 6.65 16.77 41.75
C LEU A 772 5.33 16.13 41.34
N PHE A 773 5.00 14.95 41.88
CA PHE A 773 3.71 14.30 41.70
C PHE A 773 2.60 15.20 42.26
N HIS A 774 2.69 15.67 43.51
CA HIS A 774 1.70 16.60 44.06
C HIS A 774 1.58 17.91 43.26
N VAL A 775 2.69 18.51 42.80
CA VAL A 775 2.68 19.77 42.05
C VAL A 775 2.07 19.63 40.66
N CYS A 776 2.35 18.55 39.93
CA CYS A 776 1.76 18.29 38.61
C CYS A 776 0.23 18.12 38.68
N HIS A 777 -0.29 17.55 39.76
CA HIS A 777 -1.73 17.31 39.93
C HIS A 777 -2.50 18.55 40.38
N CYS A 778 -1.82 19.55 40.95
CA CYS A 778 -2.42 20.85 41.30
C CYS A 778 -2.64 21.77 40.07
N ASN A 779 -1.98 21.51 38.94
CA ASN A 779 -1.95 22.40 37.76
C ASN A 779 -2.76 21.90 36.55
N GLY A 780 -3.84 21.14 36.77
CA GLY A 780 -4.73 20.69 35.70
C GLY A 780 -5.27 21.84 34.83
N VAL A 781 -5.09 21.76 33.52
CA VAL A 781 -5.73 22.62 32.51
C VAL A 781 -6.49 21.68 31.57
N SER A 782 -7.79 21.80 31.27
CA SER A 782 -8.87 22.68 31.71
C SER A 782 -10.19 22.04 31.26
N LEU A 783 -11.24 22.11 32.07
CA LEU A 783 -12.58 22.37 31.56
C LEU A 783 -13.10 23.61 32.31
N THR A 784 -13.06 24.73 31.61
CA THR A 784 -13.77 26.01 31.81
C THR A 784 -14.38 26.25 33.19
N LEU A 785 -13.78 27.10 34.04
CA LEU A 785 -14.57 27.89 34.99
C LEU A 785 -13.99 29.29 35.27
N GLN A 786 -14.95 30.19 35.50
CA GLN A 786 -14.97 31.65 35.59
C GLN A 786 -14.15 32.28 36.75
N PRO A 787 -14.00 33.64 36.80
CA PRO A 787 -13.11 34.38 37.71
C PRO A 787 -13.30 34.27 39.24
N HIS A 788 -14.08 33.32 39.75
CA HIS A 788 -14.32 33.11 41.19
C HIS A 788 -13.38 32.07 41.84
N TRP A 789 -12.40 31.53 41.10
CA TRP A 789 -11.43 30.53 41.58
C TRP A 789 -10.24 31.10 42.37
N ILE A 790 -10.13 32.42 42.51
CA ILE A 790 -9.10 33.09 43.35
C ILE A 790 -9.41 33.02 44.85
N GLU A 791 -10.66 32.74 45.27
CA GLU A 791 -11.02 32.73 46.70
C GLU A 791 -10.96 31.35 47.38
N ARG A 792 -10.79 30.24 46.63
CA ARG A 792 -10.79 28.88 47.21
C ARG A 792 -9.40 28.30 47.49
N ILE A 793 -8.37 28.75 46.77
CA ILE A 793 -6.95 28.46 47.12
C ILE A 793 -6.59 29.14 48.45
N THR A 794 -7.20 30.29 48.75
CA THR A 794 -7.09 31.00 50.03
C THR A 794 -7.83 30.33 51.19
N ALA A 795 -8.69 29.33 50.92
CA ALA A 795 -9.38 28.55 51.97
C ALA A 795 -8.58 27.34 52.46
N LEU A 796 -7.48 26.96 51.79
CA LEU A 796 -6.49 26.01 52.30
C LEU A 796 -5.58 26.60 53.39
N GLU A 797 -5.68 27.91 53.66
CA GLU A 797 -4.85 28.61 54.65
C GLU A 797 -5.52 28.85 56.02
N THR A 798 -6.78 28.47 56.27
CA THR A 798 -7.36 28.69 57.61
C THR A 798 -8.21 27.54 58.17
N LYS A 799 -7.58 26.82 59.11
CA LYS A 799 -8.16 26.03 60.22
C LYS A 799 -8.91 24.74 59.88
N LYS A 800 -8.20 23.60 59.99
CA LYS A 800 -8.54 22.54 60.96
C LYS A 800 -7.39 21.54 61.17
N GLU A 801 -7.23 21.20 62.44
CA GLU A 801 -6.20 20.36 63.03
C GLU A 801 -6.17 18.93 62.47
N GLY A 802 -4.95 18.40 62.29
CA GLY A 802 -4.63 16.98 62.39
C GLY A 802 -5.32 16.02 61.42
N LYS A 803 -4.66 15.79 60.27
CA LYS A 803 -4.70 14.65 59.33
C LYS A 803 -4.93 15.11 57.89
N SER A 804 -3.83 15.38 57.20
CA SER A 804 -3.76 15.50 55.74
C SER A 804 -4.23 14.18 55.13
N HIS A 805 -5.48 14.12 54.67
CA HIS A 805 -5.89 13.02 53.80
C HIS A 805 -5.45 13.39 52.38
N MET A 806 -4.67 12.51 51.77
CA MET A 806 -4.34 12.56 50.34
C MET A 806 -5.66 12.68 49.56
N ILE A 807 -5.84 13.78 48.84
CA ILE A 807 -7.03 13.99 48.01
C ILE A 807 -6.92 12.97 46.87
N CYS A 808 -7.78 11.95 46.86
CA CYS A 808 -7.98 11.07 45.71
C CYS A 808 -8.50 11.93 44.55
N LEU A 809 -7.60 12.35 43.67
CA LEU A 809 -7.93 12.75 42.32
C LEU A 809 -7.87 11.47 41.50
N ASP A 810 -8.95 11.07 40.83
CA ASP A 810 -8.90 10.00 39.84
C ASP A 810 -7.93 10.44 38.73
N ILE A 811 -6.76 9.81 38.67
CA ILE A 811 -5.73 10.15 37.68
C ILE A 811 -6.04 9.40 36.39
N GLU A 812 -6.60 10.10 35.42
CA GLU A 812 -6.81 9.56 34.08
C GLU A 812 -5.60 9.90 33.20
N TYR A 813 -4.69 8.93 33.04
CA TYR A 813 -3.60 9.04 32.06
C TYR A 813 -4.16 8.89 30.64
N SER A 814 -3.42 9.38 29.63
CA SER A 814 -3.72 9.02 28.25
C SER A 814 -3.68 7.48 28.09
N ASN A 815 -4.49 6.93 27.19
CA ASN A 815 -4.58 5.47 26.96
C ASN A 815 -3.26 4.78 26.55
N THR A 816 -2.19 5.57 26.32
CA THR A 816 -0.83 5.13 25.99
C THR A 816 0.08 4.92 27.19
N PHE A 817 -0.29 5.36 28.40
CA PHE A 817 0.50 5.15 29.61
C PHE A 817 -0.32 4.38 30.65
N LYS A 818 0.31 3.38 31.26
CA LYS A 818 -0.23 2.66 32.42
C LYS A 818 0.78 2.71 33.55
N SER A 819 0.34 2.58 34.80
CA SER A 819 1.20 2.71 35.96
C SER A 819 1.68 1.35 36.48
N ALA A 820 2.84 1.34 37.12
CA ALA A 820 3.29 0.26 37.97
C ALA A 820 3.98 0.84 39.20
N LEU A 821 3.74 0.24 40.36
CA LEU A 821 4.26 0.76 41.63
C LEU A 821 5.60 0.11 41.98
N ARG A 822 6.66 0.91 42.03
CA ARG A 822 8.02 0.45 42.36
C ARG A 822 8.23 0.31 43.86
N VAL A 823 8.52 -0.90 44.30
CA VAL A 823 8.57 -1.31 45.70
C VAL A 823 9.92 -1.92 46.11
N ASP A 824 11.01 -1.53 45.43
CA ASP A 824 12.37 -2.00 45.73
C ASP A 824 12.70 -2.00 47.25
N PRO A 825 12.40 -0.93 48.03
CA PRO A 825 12.72 -0.92 49.47
C PRO A 825 12.01 -2.01 50.28
N LEU A 826 10.77 -2.36 49.92
CA LEU A 826 10.00 -3.41 50.60
C LEU A 826 10.58 -4.80 50.34
N LEU A 827 11.06 -5.05 49.13
CA LEU A 827 11.72 -6.31 48.78
C LEU A 827 13.10 -6.42 49.44
N ALA A 828 13.84 -5.30 49.51
CA ALA A 828 15.17 -5.25 50.13
C ALA A 828 15.12 -5.22 51.67
N GLY A 829 13.95 -5.01 52.28
CA GLY A 829 13.83 -4.81 53.73
C GLY A 829 14.44 -3.50 54.23
N ASP A 830 14.54 -2.47 53.37
CA ASP A 830 15.10 -1.16 53.70
C ASP A 830 14.11 -0.33 54.55
N ARG A 831 14.07 -0.69 55.84
CA ARG A 831 13.20 -0.08 56.84
C ARG A 831 13.39 1.44 56.93
N LYS A 832 14.62 1.95 56.77
CA LYS A 832 14.92 3.38 56.87
C LYS A 832 14.20 4.15 55.77
N THR A 833 14.32 3.70 54.52
CA THR A 833 13.65 4.34 53.37
C THR A 833 12.14 4.26 53.50
N ILE A 834 11.60 3.10 53.91
CA ILE A 834 10.16 2.90 54.11
C ILE A 834 9.63 3.85 55.19
N GLU A 835 10.21 3.84 56.39
CA GLU A 835 9.74 4.69 57.50
C GLU A 835 9.85 6.18 57.17
N ASN A 836 10.88 6.59 56.43
CA ASN A 836 11.03 7.99 56.01
C ASN A 836 9.91 8.40 55.05
N ALA A 837 9.59 7.55 54.06
CA ALA A 837 8.49 7.81 53.13
C ALA A 837 7.13 7.86 53.83
N LEU A 838 6.90 6.95 54.80
CA LEU A 838 5.69 6.94 55.62
C LEU A 838 5.55 8.22 56.46
N LYS A 839 6.61 8.61 57.18
CA LYS A 839 6.64 9.85 57.98
C LYS A 839 6.41 11.08 57.11
N ALA A 840 7.09 11.15 55.95
CA ALA A 840 6.94 12.25 54.99
C ALA A 840 5.50 12.33 54.44
N SER A 841 4.82 11.20 54.34
CA SER A 841 3.42 11.11 53.88
C SER A 841 2.40 11.16 55.03
N ALA A 842 2.82 11.51 56.25
CA ALA A 842 1.99 11.60 57.47
C ALA A 842 1.35 10.28 57.95
N TYR A 843 1.96 9.13 57.66
CA TYR A 843 1.60 7.82 58.21
C TYR A 843 2.42 7.50 59.47
N GLY A 844 1.94 6.54 60.27
CA GLY A 844 2.77 5.90 61.29
C GLY A 844 3.87 5.02 60.68
N THR A 845 4.66 4.36 61.54
CA THR A 845 5.78 3.49 61.12
C THR A 845 5.51 2.00 61.34
N SER A 846 4.26 1.62 61.61
CA SER A 846 3.91 0.20 61.77
C SER A 846 3.76 -0.51 60.42
N LEU A 847 3.77 -1.84 60.43
CA LEU A 847 3.48 -2.66 59.25
C LEU A 847 2.06 -2.40 58.70
N ALA A 848 1.11 -2.15 59.60
CA ALA A 848 -0.26 -1.80 59.20
C ALA A 848 -0.28 -0.43 58.48
N ASP A 849 0.53 0.53 58.93
CA ASP A 849 0.69 1.82 58.24
C ASP A 849 1.35 1.64 56.87
N ALA A 850 2.37 0.79 56.76
CA ALA A 850 3.02 0.47 55.48
C ALA A 850 2.06 -0.22 54.50
N ARG A 851 1.23 -1.15 54.99
CA ARG A 851 0.18 -1.78 54.19
C ARG A 851 -0.85 -0.76 53.72
N LYS A 852 -1.34 0.07 54.64
CA LYS A 852 -2.29 1.15 54.31
C LYS A 852 -1.71 2.12 53.28
N TYR A 853 -0.44 2.50 53.42
CA TYR A 853 0.26 3.37 52.48
C TYR A 853 0.27 2.79 51.05
N LEU A 854 0.57 1.50 50.90
CA LEU A 854 0.48 0.83 49.60
C LEU A 854 -0.96 0.76 49.08
N HIS A 855 -1.94 0.46 49.93
CA HIS A 855 -3.35 0.47 49.52
C HIS A 855 -3.76 1.83 48.97
N ASP A 856 -3.41 2.91 49.66
CA ASP A 856 -3.75 4.27 49.26
C ASP A 856 -3.04 4.65 47.94
N TRP A 857 -1.79 4.21 47.73
CA TRP A 857 -1.09 4.34 46.44
C TRP A 857 -1.75 3.55 45.31
N CYS A 858 -2.14 2.30 45.57
CA CYS A 858 -2.87 1.48 44.61
C CYS A 858 -4.20 2.15 44.21
N ASP A 859 -4.93 2.71 45.18
CA ASP A 859 -6.18 3.44 44.92
C ASP A 859 -5.93 4.74 44.13
N THR A 860 -4.76 5.36 44.29
CA THR A 860 -4.40 6.63 43.61
C THR A 860 -4.00 6.42 42.15
N ILE A 861 -3.12 5.47 41.86
CA ILE A 861 -2.53 5.34 40.51
C ILE A 861 -3.04 4.13 39.73
N ASN A 862 -3.84 3.26 40.34
CA ASN A 862 -4.38 2.02 39.76
C ASN A 862 -3.32 1.20 38.98
N PRO A 863 -2.27 0.68 39.66
CA PRO A 863 -1.15 0.03 39.00
C PRO A 863 -1.54 -1.29 38.34
N GLU A 864 -0.97 -1.57 37.18
CA GLU A 864 -1.08 -2.86 36.49
C GLU A 864 -0.39 -3.98 37.29
N TYR A 865 0.73 -3.64 37.93
CA TYR A 865 1.49 -4.54 38.79
C TYR A 865 2.35 -3.75 39.80
N MET A 866 2.77 -4.43 40.87
CA MET A 866 3.85 -3.99 41.74
C MET A 866 5.19 -4.42 41.11
N MET A 867 6.27 -3.66 41.25
CA MET A 867 7.58 -4.06 40.71
C MET A 867 8.72 -3.83 41.67
N ALA A 868 9.70 -4.73 41.68
CA ALA A 868 10.94 -4.56 42.40
C ALA A 868 12.15 -5.02 41.59
N SER A 869 13.25 -4.26 41.64
CA SER A 869 14.56 -4.79 41.28
C SER A 869 15.14 -5.51 42.49
N THR A 870 15.60 -6.75 42.33
CA THR A 870 16.18 -7.49 43.45
C THR A 870 17.57 -6.95 43.78
N PRO A 871 18.00 -6.99 45.05
CA PRO A 871 19.42 -6.94 45.40
C PRO A 871 20.22 -8.01 44.64
N HIS A 872 21.52 -7.81 44.54
CA HIS A 872 22.43 -8.71 43.83
C HIS A 872 22.60 -10.06 44.54
N ASP A 873 22.42 -10.06 45.85
CA ASP A 873 22.48 -11.17 46.79
C ASP A 873 21.08 -11.68 47.22
N PHE A 874 20.05 -11.36 46.43
CA PHE A 874 18.67 -11.73 46.72
C PHE A 874 18.50 -13.24 46.95
N TYR A 875 18.04 -13.59 48.15
CA TYR A 875 17.85 -14.97 48.57
C TYR A 875 16.63 -15.13 49.47
N VAL A 876 15.71 -16.01 49.08
CA VAL A 876 14.55 -16.44 49.88
C VAL A 876 14.91 -17.75 50.59
N GLN A 877 14.66 -17.93 51.88
CA GLN A 877 15.02 -19.18 52.56
C GLN A 877 14.10 -20.38 52.20
N PRO A 878 14.59 -21.65 52.20
CA PRO A 878 13.82 -22.85 51.85
C PRO A 878 12.68 -23.24 52.82
N ASP A 879 12.68 -22.75 54.05
CA ASP A 879 11.79 -23.17 55.14
C ASP A 879 11.07 -21.99 55.81
N GLY A 880 9.73 -22.02 55.77
CA GLY A 880 8.85 -20.98 56.31
C GLY A 880 8.09 -21.41 57.57
N GLY A 881 8.75 -21.98 58.58
CA GLY A 881 8.11 -22.32 59.87
C GLY A 881 9.02 -21.99 61.06
N ARG A 882 8.49 -21.26 62.06
CA ARG A 882 9.15 -20.93 63.34
C ARG A 882 10.03 -22.10 63.83
N LEU A 883 11.35 -21.90 63.92
CA LEU A 883 12.24 -22.69 64.80
C LEU A 883 13.60 -22.00 64.97
N VAL A 884 13.75 -21.41 66.17
CA VAL A 884 14.98 -21.13 66.92
C VAL A 884 16.31 -21.59 66.28
N GLY A 885 17.09 -20.61 65.83
CA GLY A 885 18.54 -20.59 66.00
C GLY A 885 19.37 -21.27 64.92
N VAL A 886 19.84 -20.49 63.94
CA VAL A 886 21.06 -20.79 63.18
C VAL A 886 21.88 -19.50 63.00
N LYS A 887 23.19 -19.59 63.26
CA LYS A 887 24.15 -18.48 63.24
C LYS A 887 24.36 -17.91 61.84
N LYS A 888 24.51 -16.59 61.78
CA LYS A 888 24.95 -15.79 60.64
C LYS A 888 26.35 -16.21 60.18
N THR A 889 26.46 -16.79 58.99
CA THR A 889 27.64 -16.63 58.13
C THR A 889 27.11 -16.32 56.74
N GLY A 890 27.13 -15.03 56.39
CA GLY A 890 26.98 -14.61 55.00
C GLY A 890 28.13 -15.21 54.19
N VAL A 891 27.88 -15.43 52.89
CA VAL A 891 28.73 -16.11 51.91
C VAL A 891 28.52 -17.62 51.82
N ASN A 892 27.95 -18.05 50.69
CA ASN A 892 28.08 -19.42 50.21
C ASN A 892 29.48 -19.58 49.59
N GLU A 893 30.47 -19.96 50.40
CA GLU A 893 31.87 -20.12 49.96
C GLU A 893 32.01 -21.10 48.78
N ALA A 894 31.10 -22.08 48.64
CA ALA A 894 31.15 -23.03 47.54
C ALA A 894 30.89 -22.38 46.16
N ALA A 895 30.18 -21.24 46.12
CA ALA A 895 29.93 -20.49 44.89
C ALA A 895 31.10 -19.59 44.46
N LEU A 896 32.03 -19.27 45.38
CA LEU A 896 33.19 -18.41 45.11
C LEU A 896 34.42 -19.17 44.57
N HIS A 897 34.42 -20.50 44.62
CA HIS A 897 35.65 -21.27 44.42
C HIS A 897 36.05 -21.60 42.96
N THR A 898 35.47 -21.02 41.89
CA THR A 898 36.08 -20.83 40.52
C THR A 898 35.06 -20.52 39.40
N PRO A 899 35.41 -19.85 38.27
CA PRO A 899 36.31 -18.70 37.97
C PRO A 899 35.50 -17.46 37.46
N PHE A 900 35.83 -16.18 37.65
CA PHE A 900 37.07 -15.43 37.41
C PHE A 900 37.13 -14.22 38.37
N ALA A 901 38.21 -14.13 39.15
CA ALA A 901 38.47 -13.01 40.04
C ALA A 901 39.02 -11.79 39.27
N PHE A 902 38.46 -10.61 39.49
CA PHE A 902 39.17 -9.35 39.29
C PHE A 902 39.74 -8.90 40.63
N ALA A 903 41.06 -8.68 40.61
CA ALA A 903 42.03 -8.25 41.61
C ALA A 903 41.56 -7.74 43.00
N GLU A 904 42.27 -8.21 44.03
CA GLU A 904 42.35 -7.56 45.35
C GLU A 904 42.92 -6.13 45.20
N VAL A 905 42.15 -5.13 45.63
CA VAL A 905 42.67 -3.77 45.84
C VAL A 905 43.17 -3.67 47.27
N SER A 906 44.50 -3.66 47.42
CA SER A 906 45.18 -3.43 48.69
C SER A 906 45.11 -1.95 49.11
N GLY A 907 44.44 -1.69 50.23
CA GLY A 907 44.78 -0.73 51.27
C GLY A 907 44.98 0.75 50.90
N ILE A 908 43.97 1.58 51.20
CA ILE A 908 44.16 2.93 51.75
C ILE A 908 43.14 3.10 52.88
N ASP A 909 43.64 3.24 54.11
CA ASP A 909 42.86 3.63 55.29
C ASP A 909 42.21 5.01 55.07
N CYS A 910 40.88 5.08 55.07
CA CYS A 910 40.17 6.31 55.46
C CYS A 910 39.12 6.01 56.52
N ASN A 911 39.52 6.18 57.78
CA ASN A 911 38.61 6.31 58.91
C ASN A 911 37.80 7.60 58.75
N THR A 912 36.58 7.50 58.21
CA THR A 912 35.34 8.19 58.65
C THR A 912 34.25 8.03 57.60
N CYS A 913 33.55 6.88 57.61
CA CYS A 913 32.22 6.73 57.03
C CYS A 913 31.44 5.74 57.90
N ASP A 914 30.54 6.23 58.75
CA ASP A 914 29.64 5.36 59.50
C ASP A 914 28.56 4.80 58.55
N GLY A 915 28.59 3.48 58.36
CA GLY A 915 27.40 2.62 58.25
C GLY A 915 26.62 2.63 56.94
N ALA A 916 27.10 1.87 55.96
CA ALA A 916 26.27 1.10 55.02
C ALA A 916 27.14 0.00 54.39
N ASP A 917 26.55 -1.15 54.07
CA ASP A 917 27.08 -2.23 53.22
C ASP A 917 27.55 -3.56 53.84
N ASP A 918 27.22 -3.89 55.09
CA ASP A 918 27.57 -5.21 55.68
C ASP A 918 26.38 -6.06 56.20
N ILE A 919 25.20 -5.94 55.60
CA ILE A 919 24.07 -6.85 55.90
C ILE A 919 23.64 -7.56 54.61
N PRO A 920 23.84 -8.89 54.48
CA PRO A 920 23.29 -9.62 53.34
C PRO A 920 21.76 -9.55 53.34
N SER A 921 21.13 -9.36 52.18
CA SER A 921 19.67 -9.29 52.01
C SER A 921 19.03 -10.68 52.14
N VAL A 922 19.21 -11.32 53.30
CA VAL A 922 18.58 -12.60 53.62
C VAL A 922 17.16 -12.33 54.07
N ILE A 923 16.18 -12.75 53.27
CA ILE A 923 14.77 -12.72 53.64
C ILE A 923 14.50 -13.92 54.57
N ASN A 924 14.42 -13.69 55.89
CA ASN A 924 14.11 -14.69 56.92
C ASN A 924 12.96 -14.25 57.84
N GLU A 925 12.82 -14.85 59.03
CA GLU A 925 11.70 -14.68 59.97
C GLU A 925 11.41 -13.22 60.43
N ASP A 926 12.33 -12.28 60.16
CA ASP A 926 12.17 -10.83 60.39
C ASP A 926 11.72 -10.05 59.12
N SER A 927 11.38 -10.75 58.03
CA SER A 927 10.91 -10.22 56.73
C SER A 927 9.45 -9.72 56.76
N ASP A 928 9.12 -8.91 57.74
CA ASP A 928 7.80 -8.35 57.94
C ASP A 928 7.27 -7.58 56.70
N PHE A 929 8.13 -6.84 55.99
CA PHE A 929 7.70 -6.05 54.82
C PHE A 929 7.41 -6.86 53.55
N LEU A 930 8.14 -7.93 53.23
CA LEU A 930 7.81 -8.74 52.05
C LEU A 930 6.56 -9.58 52.30
N VAL A 931 6.51 -10.31 53.41
CA VAL A 931 5.45 -11.30 53.67
C VAL A 931 4.21 -10.64 54.23
N ASP A 932 4.32 -9.78 55.25
CA ASP A 932 3.17 -9.21 55.96
C ASP A 932 2.66 -7.91 55.33
N VAL A 933 3.40 -7.31 54.39
CA VAL A 933 3.00 -6.10 53.66
C VAL A 933 2.86 -6.37 52.17
N LEU A 934 3.96 -6.53 51.43
CA LEU A 934 3.94 -6.56 49.96
C LEU A 934 3.11 -7.73 49.39
N MET A 935 3.38 -8.97 49.81
CA MET A 935 2.65 -10.14 49.32
C MET A 935 1.17 -10.11 49.68
N GLN A 936 0.84 -9.54 50.84
CA GLN A 936 -0.54 -9.41 51.30
C GLN A 936 -1.30 -8.40 50.45
N VAL A 937 -0.71 -7.23 50.16
CA VAL A 937 -1.32 -6.25 49.24
C VAL A 937 -1.46 -6.84 47.84
N CYS A 938 -0.44 -7.54 47.34
CA CYS A 938 -0.51 -8.24 46.05
C CYS A 938 -1.68 -9.24 45.99
N GLU A 939 -1.85 -10.07 47.02
CA GLU A 939 -2.94 -11.06 47.08
C GLU A 939 -4.32 -10.38 47.24
N GLU A 940 -4.46 -9.45 48.17
CA GLU A 940 -5.73 -8.75 48.47
C GLU A 940 -6.24 -7.92 47.28
N ARG A 941 -5.33 -7.31 46.52
CA ARG A 941 -5.64 -6.48 45.35
C ARG A 941 -5.58 -7.23 44.02
N ASN A 942 -5.23 -8.52 44.03
CA ASN A 942 -4.95 -9.31 42.82
C ASN A 942 -3.91 -8.64 41.89
N LEU A 943 -2.90 -7.99 42.49
CA LEU A 943 -1.82 -7.31 41.78
C LEU A 943 -0.61 -8.25 41.63
N PRO A 944 -0.11 -8.49 40.40
CA PRO A 944 1.13 -9.22 40.22
C PRO A 944 2.33 -8.49 40.84
N LEU A 945 3.38 -9.26 41.15
CA LEU A 945 4.70 -8.73 41.45
C LEU A 945 5.67 -8.99 40.30
N ALA A 946 6.16 -7.92 39.68
CA ALA A 946 7.22 -7.95 38.67
C ALA A 946 8.61 -7.87 39.30
N LEU A 947 9.46 -8.86 39.04
CA LEU A 947 10.81 -8.97 39.58
C LEU A 947 11.85 -8.81 38.48
N LYS A 948 12.75 -7.84 38.67
CA LYS A 948 13.93 -7.60 37.83
C LYS A 948 15.17 -8.11 38.56
N ILE A 949 15.70 -9.26 38.15
CA ILE A 949 16.64 -10.07 38.94
C ILE A 949 18.08 -9.96 38.39
N GLY A 950 19.03 -9.64 39.26
CA GLY A 950 20.47 -9.77 38.99
C GLY A 950 21.27 -8.48 38.76
N ALA A 951 20.73 -7.30 39.09
CA ALA A 951 21.49 -6.05 39.05
C ALA A 951 22.45 -5.93 40.25
N HIS A 952 23.70 -5.56 39.99
CA HIS A 952 24.68 -5.18 41.01
C HIS A 952 24.83 -3.66 40.97
N ARG A 953 24.27 -2.97 41.96
CA ARG A 953 24.27 -1.50 41.97
C ARG A 953 25.63 -0.94 42.35
N ALA A 954 25.97 0.22 41.79
CA ALA A 954 27.14 1.01 42.16
C ALA A 954 28.48 0.25 42.13
N VAL A 955 28.69 -0.61 41.13
CA VAL A 955 30.00 -1.24 40.86
C VAL A 955 31.07 -0.17 40.62
N ASN A 956 30.70 0.91 39.94
CA ASN A 956 31.49 2.14 39.88
C ASN A 956 30.62 3.34 40.30
N PRO A 957 30.60 3.73 41.59
CA PRO A 957 29.70 4.76 42.11
C PRO A 957 29.87 6.13 41.43
N SER A 958 31.08 6.46 40.95
CA SER A 958 31.37 7.74 40.30
C SER A 958 30.60 7.96 39.00
N LEU A 959 30.17 6.88 38.34
CA LEU A 959 29.39 6.92 37.10
C LEU A 959 27.88 6.96 37.32
N LEU A 960 27.42 7.10 38.58
CA LEU A 960 26.00 7.13 38.93
C LEU A 960 25.26 5.92 38.31
N GLN A 961 24.15 6.15 37.58
CA GLN A 961 23.38 5.08 36.91
C GLN A 961 24.18 4.31 35.85
N ALA A 962 25.23 4.90 35.27
CA ALA A 962 26.10 4.23 34.31
C ALA A 962 27.11 3.29 34.99
N GLY A 963 27.24 3.36 36.32
CA GLY A 963 28.15 2.56 37.14
C GLY A 963 27.56 1.29 37.72
N ASP A 964 26.29 1.00 37.44
CA ASP A 964 25.69 -0.28 37.78
C ASP A 964 26.27 -1.41 36.91
N GLY A 965 26.21 -2.64 37.41
CA GLY A 965 26.62 -3.85 36.73
C GLY A 965 25.63 -4.99 36.94
N MET A 966 26.10 -6.23 36.75
CA MET A 966 25.30 -7.43 36.90
C MET A 966 26.05 -8.51 37.68
N VAL A 967 25.30 -9.38 38.35
CA VAL A 967 25.86 -10.64 38.86
C VAL A 967 26.01 -11.66 37.74
N ALA A 968 27.02 -12.53 37.84
CA ALA A 968 27.17 -13.63 36.90
C ALA A 968 25.98 -14.61 36.98
N PHE A 969 25.50 -14.90 38.19
CA PHE A 969 24.38 -15.80 38.45
C PHE A 969 23.52 -15.25 39.60
N ALA A 970 22.21 -15.21 39.40
CA ALA A 970 21.23 -14.98 40.46
C ALA A 970 20.52 -16.29 40.82
N ASP A 971 20.13 -16.46 42.10
CA ASP A 971 19.41 -17.65 42.58
C ASP A 971 17.97 -17.68 42.06
N THR A 972 17.73 -18.42 40.97
CA THR A 972 16.38 -18.61 40.40
C THR A 972 15.47 -19.41 41.35
N ALA A 973 16.03 -20.21 42.26
CA ALA A 973 15.23 -20.99 43.20
C ALA A 973 14.52 -20.09 44.21
N SER A 974 15.01 -18.87 44.45
CA SER A 974 14.30 -17.86 45.24
C SER A 974 12.96 -17.47 44.61
N LEU A 975 12.93 -17.30 43.27
CA LEU A 975 11.69 -17.08 42.54
C LEU A 975 10.77 -18.30 42.61
N ALA A 976 11.33 -19.51 42.44
CA ALA A 976 10.55 -20.75 42.58
C ALA A 976 9.87 -20.87 43.94
N ARG A 977 10.56 -20.49 45.02
CA ARG A 977 10.03 -20.48 46.39
C ARG A 977 8.93 -19.45 46.56
N LEU A 978 9.05 -18.26 45.97
CA LEU A 978 7.97 -17.27 45.97
C LEU A 978 6.74 -17.77 45.22
N CYS A 979 6.90 -18.31 44.01
CA CYS A 979 5.79 -18.86 43.24
C CYS A 979 5.08 -20.00 43.98
N THR A 980 5.84 -20.85 44.70
CA THR A 980 5.31 -21.96 45.50
C THR A 980 4.58 -21.47 46.76
N ARG A 981 5.16 -20.49 47.47
CA ARG A 981 4.64 -19.99 48.76
C ARG A 981 3.41 -19.10 48.59
N PHE A 982 3.32 -18.37 47.48
CA PHE A 982 2.22 -17.45 47.18
C PHE A 982 1.54 -17.86 45.87
N PRO A 983 0.84 -19.02 45.84
CA PRO A 983 0.25 -19.53 44.61
C PRO A 983 -0.80 -18.57 44.03
N LYS A 984 -1.50 -17.79 44.87
CA LYS A 984 -2.50 -16.81 44.44
C LYS A 984 -1.89 -15.51 43.88
N VAL A 985 -0.60 -15.26 44.11
CA VAL A 985 0.10 -14.09 43.57
C VAL A 985 0.68 -14.47 42.22
N LYS A 986 0.44 -13.61 41.23
CA LYS A 986 1.07 -13.68 39.91
C LYS A 986 2.46 -13.04 39.97
N PHE A 987 3.44 -13.66 39.31
CA PHE A 987 4.79 -13.16 39.20
C PHE A 987 5.12 -12.85 37.75
N LEU A 988 5.67 -11.66 37.49
CA LEU A 988 6.34 -11.33 36.24
C LEU A 988 7.84 -11.35 36.51
N ALA A 989 8.67 -11.91 35.63
CA ALA A 989 10.10 -11.94 35.87
C ALA A 989 10.93 -11.64 34.62
N THR A 990 12.02 -10.90 34.82
CA THR A 990 13.09 -10.73 33.83
C THR A 990 14.45 -10.80 34.52
N PHE A 991 15.43 -11.37 33.83
CA PHE A 991 16.76 -11.64 34.36
C PHE A 991 17.80 -10.83 33.60
N LEU A 992 18.76 -10.27 34.33
CA LEU A 992 19.85 -9.47 33.75
C LEU A 992 20.98 -10.32 33.18
N SER A 993 21.28 -11.44 33.86
CA SER A 993 22.34 -12.35 33.42
C SER A 993 21.89 -13.21 32.25
N ARG A 994 22.74 -13.28 31.22
CA ARG A 994 22.61 -14.23 30.11
C ARG A 994 22.61 -15.68 30.61
N ALA A 995 23.39 -16.00 31.66
CA ALA A 995 23.52 -17.36 32.19
C ALA A 995 22.23 -17.87 32.85
N ASN A 996 21.39 -16.98 33.41
CA ASN A 996 20.14 -17.37 34.05
C ASN A 996 19.00 -17.65 33.06
N GLN A 997 19.11 -17.24 31.80
CA GLN A 997 17.98 -17.23 30.86
C GLN A 997 17.42 -18.64 30.58
N HIS A 998 18.29 -19.64 30.46
CA HIS A 998 17.86 -21.03 30.25
C HIS A 998 17.08 -21.58 31.45
N GLU A 999 17.62 -21.41 32.66
CA GLU A 999 16.95 -21.86 33.88
C GLU A 999 15.63 -21.13 34.11
N ALA A 1000 15.56 -19.83 33.78
CA ALA A 1000 14.32 -19.07 33.81
C ALA A 1000 13.22 -19.68 32.91
N CYS A 1001 13.59 -20.20 31.73
CA CYS A 1001 12.65 -20.92 30.87
C CYS A 1001 12.18 -22.23 31.50
N VAL A 1002 13.09 -23.01 32.09
CA VAL A 1002 12.72 -24.23 32.81
C VAL A 1002 11.73 -23.89 33.92
N LEU A 1003 12.01 -22.84 34.70
CA LEU A 1003 11.19 -22.43 35.83
C LEU A 1003 9.78 -21.97 35.38
N ALA A 1004 9.69 -21.14 34.34
CA ALA A 1004 8.41 -20.68 33.79
C ALA A 1004 7.51 -21.85 33.36
N SER A 1005 8.10 -22.95 32.87
CA SER A 1005 7.33 -24.17 32.51
C SER A 1005 6.73 -24.91 33.71
N LYS A 1006 7.15 -24.60 34.95
CA LYS A 1006 6.69 -25.29 36.18
C LYS A 1006 5.63 -24.53 36.94
N PHE A 1007 5.51 -23.22 36.74
CA PHE A 1007 4.66 -22.35 37.55
C PHE A 1007 3.62 -21.63 36.70
N GLY A 1008 2.35 -21.99 36.86
CA GLY A 1008 1.24 -21.36 36.13
C GLY A 1008 1.00 -19.89 36.49
N ASN A 1009 1.55 -19.45 37.64
CA ASN A 1009 1.55 -18.09 38.16
C ASN A 1009 2.86 -17.33 37.87
N LEU A 1010 3.72 -17.81 36.96
CA LEU A 1010 4.94 -17.12 36.54
C LEU A 1010 4.91 -16.80 35.03
N HIS A 1011 5.14 -15.54 34.68
CA HIS A 1011 5.31 -15.07 33.31
C HIS A 1011 6.66 -14.40 33.13
N ILE A 1012 7.51 -14.94 32.25
CA ILE A 1012 8.80 -14.31 31.93
C ILE A 1012 8.65 -13.35 30.76
N TYR A 1013 9.36 -12.22 30.82
CA TYR A 1013 9.30 -11.22 29.77
C TYR A 1013 10.66 -10.56 29.51
N GLY A 1014 10.85 -10.07 28.28
CA GLY A 1014 11.90 -9.11 27.99
C GLY A 1014 13.31 -9.68 27.85
N CYS A 1015 14.17 -8.84 27.27
CA CYS A 1015 15.62 -8.96 27.29
C CYS A 1015 16.17 -7.73 28.01
N TRP A 1016 16.32 -7.82 29.34
CA TRP A 1016 16.58 -6.65 30.18
C TRP A 1016 18.01 -6.13 30.06
N TRP A 1017 18.14 -4.81 29.84
CA TRP A 1017 19.39 -4.05 29.93
C TRP A 1017 20.58 -4.64 29.17
N TYR A 1018 21.54 -5.30 29.84
CA TYR A 1018 22.70 -5.91 29.15
C TYR A 1018 22.30 -7.06 28.20
N CYS A 1019 21.14 -7.68 28.42
CA CYS A 1019 20.55 -8.64 27.47
C CYS A 1019 19.88 -7.96 26.27
N ASN A 1020 19.70 -6.64 26.27
CA ASN A 1020 19.03 -5.88 25.20
C ASN A 1020 20.00 -5.57 24.03
N ASN A 1021 20.67 -6.59 23.53
CA ASN A 1021 21.60 -6.54 22.41
C ASN A 1021 21.18 -7.58 21.35
N PRO A 1022 21.25 -7.29 20.04
CA PRO A 1022 20.68 -8.16 19.01
C PRO A 1022 21.08 -9.64 19.08
N SER A 1023 22.35 -9.94 19.38
CA SER A 1023 22.84 -11.32 19.53
C SER A 1023 22.21 -12.07 20.70
N ILE A 1024 22.00 -11.38 21.83
CA ILE A 1024 21.41 -11.97 23.04
C ILE A 1024 19.89 -12.05 22.90
N ILE A 1025 19.25 -11.07 22.25
CA ILE A 1025 17.81 -11.11 21.94
C ILE A 1025 17.49 -12.30 21.03
N ASP A 1026 18.28 -12.57 19.98
CA ASP A 1026 18.08 -13.76 19.11
C ASP A 1026 18.16 -15.05 19.92
N GLU A 1027 19.21 -15.18 20.74
CA GLU A 1027 19.43 -16.36 21.58
C GLU A 1027 18.29 -16.58 22.58
N ILE A 1028 17.93 -15.56 23.35
CA ILE A 1028 16.87 -15.64 24.37
C ILE A 1028 15.53 -15.96 23.71
N THR A 1029 15.20 -15.29 22.60
CA THR A 1029 13.91 -15.48 21.91
C THR A 1029 13.79 -16.90 21.39
N ARG A 1030 14.82 -17.42 20.71
CA ARG A 1030 14.82 -18.78 20.16
C ARG A 1030 14.69 -19.83 21.27
N MET A 1031 15.50 -19.71 22.32
CA MET A 1031 15.45 -20.62 23.46
C MET A 1031 14.06 -20.62 24.13
N ARG A 1032 13.46 -19.44 24.33
CA ARG A 1032 12.11 -19.34 24.90
C ARG A 1032 11.05 -19.94 23.98
N VAL A 1033 11.11 -19.71 22.67
CA VAL A 1033 10.17 -20.35 21.72
C VAL A 1033 10.31 -21.87 21.74
N GLU A 1034 11.53 -22.40 21.74
CA GLU A 1034 11.80 -23.84 21.78
C GLU A 1034 11.26 -24.51 23.05
N MET A 1035 11.33 -23.83 24.20
CA MET A 1035 10.95 -24.41 25.50
C MET A 1035 9.52 -24.09 25.95
N LEU A 1036 8.97 -22.94 25.52
CA LEU A 1036 7.71 -22.37 26.03
C LEU A 1036 6.67 -22.12 24.92
N GLY A 1037 7.01 -22.31 23.66
CA GLY A 1037 6.15 -21.89 22.55
C GLY A 1037 5.91 -20.39 22.60
N THR A 1038 4.65 -19.95 22.65
CA THR A 1038 4.28 -18.53 22.63
C THR A 1038 3.89 -17.97 24.00
N THR A 1039 4.06 -18.70 25.11
CA THR A 1039 3.52 -18.33 26.43
C THR A 1039 4.39 -17.35 27.23
N PHE A 1040 5.10 -16.45 26.56
CA PHE A 1040 5.97 -15.44 27.17
C PHE A 1040 5.87 -14.14 26.37
N THR A 1041 6.31 -13.02 26.96
CA THR A 1041 6.44 -11.76 26.20
C THR A 1041 7.88 -11.57 25.76
N ALA A 1042 8.11 -11.41 24.45
CA ALA A 1042 9.45 -11.44 23.89
C ALA A 1042 10.32 -10.26 24.34
N GLN A 1043 9.75 -9.07 24.48
CA GLN A 1043 10.53 -7.85 24.73
C GLN A 1043 9.84 -6.82 25.63
N HIS A 1044 10.64 -5.93 26.22
CA HIS A 1044 10.26 -4.59 26.71
C HIS A 1044 11.38 -3.59 26.33
N SER A 1045 11.12 -2.29 26.32
CA SER A 1045 12.14 -1.32 25.89
C SER A 1045 13.06 -0.85 27.02
N ASP A 1046 12.55 -0.80 28.26
CA ASP A 1046 13.19 -0.14 29.41
C ASP A 1046 13.56 1.32 29.11
N SER A 1047 12.76 1.97 28.25
CA SER A 1047 13.04 3.32 27.76
C SER A 1047 13.00 4.33 28.90
N ARG A 1048 14.01 5.21 28.96
CA ARG A 1048 14.07 6.38 29.85
C ARG A 1048 13.73 7.68 29.12
N VAL A 1049 13.95 7.69 27.80
CA VAL A 1049 13.70 8.84 26.91
C VAL A 1049 12.68 8.39 25.87
N ILE A 1050 11.62 9.18 25.64
CA ILE A 1050 10.48 8.81 24.77
C ILE A 1050 10.94 8.33 23.39
N ASP A 1051 11.91 9.02 22.81
CA ASP A 1051 12.56 8.76 21.52
C ASP A 1051 13.11 7.32 21.38
N GLN A 1052 13.46 6.67 22.49
CA GLN A 1052 14.04 5.33 22.51
C GLN A 1052 13.03 4.26 22.10
N LEU A 1053 11.73 4.50 22.29
CA LEU A 1053 10.68 3.58 21.84
C LEU A 1053 10.85 3.23 20.35
N VAL A 1054 11.25 4.21 19.53
CA VAL A 1054 11.40 4.05 18.08
C VAL A 1054 12.46 3.00 17.73
N TYR A 1055 13.69 3.15 18.21
CA TYR A 1055 14.76 2.21 17.86
C TYR A 1055 14.65 0.89 18.64
N LYS A 1056 14.28 0.93 19.93
CA LYS A 1056 14.19 -0.27 20.77
C LYS A 1056 13.22 -1.29 20.17
N TRP A 1057 12.06 -0.82 19.71
CA TRP A 1057 11.07 -1.67 19.08
C TRP A 1057 11.42 -2.05 17.65
N SER A 1058 11.92 -1.13 16.82
CA SER A 1058 12.29 -1.48 15.43
C SER A 1058 13.45 -2.47 15.36
N HIS A 1059 14.47 -2.34 16.22
CA HIS A 1059 15.57 -3.30 16.31
C HIS A 1059 15.08 -4.65 16.86
N SER A 1060 14.31 -4.65 17.95
CA SER A 1060 13.81 -5.89 18.55
C SER A 1060 12.87 -6.65 17.60
N ARG A 1061 11.97 -5.95 16.90
CA ARG A 1061 11.09 -6.55 15.86
C ARG A 1061 11.91 -7.28 14.80
N ALA A 1062 12.98 -6.67 14.30
CA ALA A 1062 13.82 -7.28 13.28
C ALA A 1062 14.46 -8.59 13.77
N VAL A 1063 14.99 -8.59 14.99
CA VAL A 1063 15.63 -9.78 15.57
C VAL A 1063 14.59 -10.87 15.85
N ILE A 1064 13.47 -10.51 16.48
CA ILE A 1064 12.39 -11.43 16.83
C ILE A 1064 11.76 -12.04 15.56
N ALA A 1065 11.48 -11.24 14.53
CA ALA A 1065 10.93 -11.74 13.26
C ALA A 1065 11.84 -12.81 12.64
N ASN A 1066 13.16 -12.58 12.63
CA ASN A 1066 14.12 -13.54 12.11
C ASN A 1066 14.17 -14.84 12.94
N ALA A 1067 14.14 -14.73 14.28
CA ALA A 1067 14.07 -15.87 15.17
C ALA A 1067 12.81 -16.71 14.91
N LEU A 1068 11.65 -16.06 14.78
CA LEU A 1068 10.37 -16.72 14.53
C LEU A 1068 10.31 -17.36 13.14
N ALA A 1069 10.76 -16.67 12.10
CA ALA A 1069 10.75 -17.19 10.74
C ALA A 1069 11.52 -18.51 10.65
N ARG A 1070 12.67 -18.62 11.33
CA ARG A 1070 13.45 -19.87 11.41
C ARG A 1070 12.64 -21.01 12.03
N GLU A 1071 11.97 -20.78 13.16
CA GLU A 1071 11.19 -21.83 13.83
C GLU A 1071 9.93 -22.22 13.05
N TYR A 1072 9.25 -21.26 12.40
CA TYR A 1072 8.11 -21.57 11.51
C TYR A 1072 8.55 -22.37 10.28
N VAL A 1073 9.66 -22.01 9.63
CA VAL A 1073 10.21 -22.77 8.50
C VAL A 1073 10.60 -24.19 8.92
N LYS A 1074 11.29 -24.35 10.05
CA LYS A 1074 11.67 -25.66 10.62
C LYS A 1074 10.44 -26.53 10.91
N THR A 1075 9.42 -25.95 11.53
CA THR A 1075 8.17 -26.65 11.84
C THR A 1075 7.42 -27.03 10.57
N SER A 1076 7.41 -26.15 9.56
CA SER A 1076 6.77 -26.47 8.28
C SER A 1076 7.49 -27.56 7.50
N ARG A 1077 8.83 -27.56 7.48
CA ARG A 1077 9.65 -28.65 6.93
C ARG A 1077 9.46 -29.99 7.66
N SER A 1078 9.01 -29.94 8.91
CA SER A 1078 8.65 -31.13 9.70
C SER A 1078 7.23 -31.66 9.38
N GLY A 1079 6.49 -31.03 8.46
CA GLY A 1079 5.20 -31.49 7.96
C GLY A 1079 3.99 -30.67 8.42
N TRP A 1080 4.16 -29.67 9.28
CA TRP A 1080 3.08 -28.77 9.67
C TRP A 1080 2.80 -27.72 8.58
N ASN A 1081 1.55 -27.29 8.46
CA ASN A 1081 1.16 -26.28 7.49
C ASN A 1081 0.47 -25.13 8.22
N PHE A 1082 1.06 -23.95 8.18
CA PHE A 1082 0.51 -22.77 8.84
C PHE A 1082 -0.48 -22.04 7.92
N SER A 1083 -1.53 -21.49 8.51
CA SER A 1083 -2.24 -20.35 7.94
C SER A 1083 -1.60 -19.04 8.42
N ARG A 1084 -1.83 -17.96 7.67
CA ARG A 1084 -1.35 -16.63 8.08
C ARG A 1084 -2.01 -16.16 9.38
N GLN A 1085 -3.26 -16.55 9.61
CA GLN A 1085 -4.00 -16.26 10.85
C GLN A 1085 -3.33 -16.86 12.08
N GLU A 1086 -2.79 -18.07 11.97
CA GLU A 1086 -2.05 -18.71 13.07
C GLU A 1086 -0.78 -17.94 13.41
N ILE A 1087 0.00 -17.56 12.39
CA ILE A 1087 1.21 -16.73 12.57
C ILE A 1087 0.86 -15.40 13.23
N ARG A 1088 -0.18 -14.70 12.75
CA ARG A 1088 -0.66 -13.44 13.35
C ARG A 1088 -1.02 -13.60 14.82
N ARG A 1089 -1.77 -14.64 15.18
CA ARG A 1089 -2.15 -14.94 16.57
C ARG A 1089 -0.92 -15.14 17.45
N ASP A 1090 0.04 -15.90 16.98
CA ASP A 1090 1.24 -16.22 17.74
C ASP A 1090 2.15 -14.99 17.93
N VAL A 1091 2.27 -14.15 16.88
CA VAL A 1091 2.94 -12.85 16.97
C VAL A 1091 2.22 -11.95 17.97
N TRP A 1092 0.89 -11.83 17.91
CA TRP A 1092 0.11 -11.08 18.92
C TRP A 1092 0.42 -11.53 20.34
N ARG A 1093 0.45 -12.85 20.59
CA ARG A 1093 0.83 -13.44 21.88
C ARG A 1093 2.18 -12.96 22.38
N MET A 1094 3.22 -13.09 21.56
CA MET A 1094 4.60 -12.75 21.98
C MET A 1094 4.85 -11.26 22.17
N PHE A 1095 4.04 -10.39 21.55
CA PHE A 1095 4.18 -8.94 21.65
C PHE A 1095 3.22 -8.29 22.67
N GLY A 1096 2.61 -9.08 23.55
CA GLY A 1096 1.81 -8.60 24.67
C GLY A 1096 0.55 -9.41 24.95
N GLY A 1097 0.04 -10.16 23.96
CA GLY A 1097 -1.16 -10.97 24.11
C GLY A 1097 -1.04 -12.04 25.20
N SER A 1098 0.10 -12.72 25.31
CA SER A 1098 0.35 -13.70 26.38
C SER A 1098 0.40 -13.06 27.76
N TYR A 1099 0.83 -11.80 27.85
CA TYR A 1099 0.75 -11.03 29.09
C TYR A 1099 -0.72 -10.74 29.43
N GLU A 1100 -1.53 -10.27 28.47
CA GLU A 1100 -2.97 -10.05 28.70
C GLU A 1100 -3.68 -11.35 29.10
N GLU A 1101 -3.42 -12.46 28.39
CA GLU A 1101 -3.92 -13.80 28.75
C GLU A 1101 -3.50 -14.18 30.18
N PHE A 1102 -2.23 -13.99 30.55
CA PHE A 1102 -1.72 -14.27 31.90
C PHE A 1102 -2.38 -13.40 32.97
N MET A 1103 -2.55 -12.11 32.70
CA MET A 1103 -3.18 -11.16 33.61
C MET A 1103 -4.66 -11.50 33.85
N SER A 1104 -5.34 -12.03 32.83
CA SER A 1104 -6.74 -12.46 32.92
C SER A 1104 -6.97 -13.77 33.69
N LYS A 1105 -5.91 -14.54 33.98
CA LYS A 1105 -6.05 -15.79 34.73
C LYS A 1105 -6.62 -15.54 36.11
N VAL A 1106 -7.73 -16.23 36.42
CA VAL A 1106 -8.19 -16.42 37.78
C VAL A 1106 -7.39 -17.58 38.36
N ILE A 1107 -6.60 -17.32 39.40
CA ILE A 1107 -5.87 -18.37 40.10
C ILE A 1107 -6.74 -18.80 41.28
N GLU A 1108 -7.54 -19.85 41.07
CA GLU A 1108 -8.28 -20.52 42.15
C GLU A 1108 -7.34 -21.40 42.98
N ALA A 1109 -7.65 -21.52 44.28
CA ALA A 1109 -6.78 -22.08 45.32
C ALA A 1109 -6.51 -23.58 45.19
#